data_AF-A0A1W9QU92-F1
#
_entry.id   AF-A0A1W9QU92-F1
#
_cell.length_a   1.000
_cell.length_b   1.000
_cell.length_c   1.000
_cell.angle_alpha   90.00
_cell.angle_beta   90.00
_cell.angle_gamma   90.00
#
_symmetry.space_group_name_H-M   'P 1'
#
loop_
_entity.id
_entity.type
_entity.pdbx_description
1 polymer ?
#
loop_
_entity_poly.entity_id
_entity_poly.type
_entity_poly.pdbx_seq_one_letter_code
_entity_poly.pdbx_strand_id
1 'polypeptide(L)'
;MKIIGPDPDVDFYVDDIAINLPLSYTAPSSSPSDFIRASGRDLVVGAGNDPLKLQGINFWAYSDDLDDDPMEIVFNSYKYDWTDYAKVAALGYNCVRLNMDYRAFEDDDDPYSYKQEGWEWLERNIIHAKNSGIYLLLDMHTPQGGYQSYGFSGDFWGSGTADIANRNRLTALWAEIATRYKDEPAIAGFDIINEPLPPSASDYYTYIQQLVNAIRAVNTNHLIDIEQAFTPAGGSYDHQIVTGTNLMYDTHFYYAWNYASQLIPSYGGNDGGNYPDPSEDFDKNDLETVLLDDGLQFCIDNNVPHNAGEFGLSRYIFPIPEKGATTWMADVYDLHNENKVCAQQWTYHGSGFGLYYNVFGFPDEDYKVTELETFLQNNNTTVFPTAPTSTTYFIDPSGSDGASGLGALNAWATFSHAFGNMGAGDELVLADGTYNQTLEISLTGTSTDTITIRAMNDGQAIIDGEGVRKPGIIGSSGANTDSYIEIEGIIFKNAKSGTDDAIFHVWNNHNTFRRCSFYFAESGSNQQGLAFTHSQYNLAEDCIGAYITRHCFMSWDDNGLETHNTFRRCFATGYHPDRSDSLGISHFNIYGGSYDIVENCIGWYGSQNYGTSVHSQTGANYKCNNNKVLGSIMLGAGQVSTSQWYEGIGISINHAGGEAPKYNEVENCVLFGNQMHGFNIGEEGRTEYTIINHCVMQNNDSYAIRCKDPLTTISNSVFYDNEYGYNSSYHEGTYSFIDNFGNVGNNGVPSEETWPNSFSSDPLITDAGLQIPTNSPCYGTGESGSDVGATICSRYVDGVLTGEPLWPWPMQDRILAELGIDITAELTTKFGPTCQSLWTGNSSTDWGATTNWTGSNIPDDFKDATIPTSPAGGNFPQIGSSAEVSCKNLTIETGASLTIKSNALGTGSLIVEGTSSGNITIERYIAGHTTEFNGWHFLSSPVATFTIDRSGFDPGENDDLYRWEETTSLWMNHKAGDPVQIVSGTGYLVAYQSSGAKTFSGILNNSNITKTNLSYTPVANGTGWHLIGNPFPSAILWDATSWGLSGVNATAKIWKESTASYIDKQVILIFQKMTLSPPPRVL
;
A
#
# COMPACT_ATOMS: atom_id res chain seq x y z
N MET A 1 11.32 -18.62 -16.70
CA MET A 1 12.72 -18.11 -16.81
C MET A 1 13.67 -19.30 -16.58
N LYS A 2 14.71 -19.48 -17.40
CA LYS A 2 15.40 -20.77 -17.64
C LYS A 2 16.92 -20.63 -17.66
N ILE A 3 17.62 -21.54 -16.99
CA ILE A 3 19.02 -21.91 -17.29
C ILE A 3 19.11 -23.45 -17.31
N ILE A 4 19.58 -24.03 -18.42
CA ILE A 4 19.95 -25.44 -18.54
C ILE A 4 21.47 -25.54 -18.28
N GLY A 5 21.89 -26.39 -17.33
CA GLY A 5 23.31 -26.71 -17.07
C GLY A 5 23.51 -28.20 -16.73
N PRO A 6 24.70 -28.79 -16.98
CA PRO A 6 24.83 -30.18 -17.46
C PRO A 6 25.21 -31.23 -16.41
N ASP A 7 25.05 -30.97 -15.11
CA ASP A 7 25.59 -31.83 -14.06
C ASP A 7 24.47 -32.52 -13.24
N PRO A 8 24.30 -33.86 -13.33
CA PRO A 8 23.27 -34.60 -12.60
C PRO A 8 23.53 -34.71 -11.08
N ASP A 9 24.66 -34.20 -10.58
CA ASP A 9 25.09 -34.30 -9.17
C ASP A 9 25.00 -32.96 -8.39
N VAL A 10 24.27 -31.96 -8.90
CA VAL A 10 24.11 -30.63 -8.27
C VAL A 10 22.63 -30.31 -8.05
N ASP A 11 22.17 -30.35 -6.80
CA ASP A 11 20.86 -29.83 -6.39
C ASP A 11 20.95 -28.32 -6.12
N PHE A 12 20.15 -27.51 -6.82
CA PHE A 12 20.09 -26.04 -6.63
C PHE A 12 18.99 -25.66 -5.64
N TYR A 13 19.34 -25.16 -4.45
CA TYR A 13 18.51 -24.24 -3.65
C TYR A 13 19.42 -23.31 -2.84
N VAL A 14 18.95 -22.10 -2.58
CA VAL A 14 19.75 -21.03 -2.01
C VAL A 14 19.60 -20.97 -0.48
N ASP A 15 20.66 -20.55 0.19
CA ASP A 15 21.29 -21.20 1.33
C ASP A 15 22.00 -20.08 2.10
N ASP A 16 21.31 -19.58 3.14
CA ASP A 16 21.73 -18.56 4.14
C ASP A 16 21.16 -17.14 3.96
N ILE A 17 20.19 -16.80 4.82
CA ILE A 17 19.51 -15.51 4.90
C ILE A 17 19.33 -15.12 6.38
N ALA A 18 19.83 -13.96 6.81
CA ALA A 18 19.64 -13.42 8.17
C ALA A 18 18.71 -12.18 8.12
N ILE A 19 17.40 -12.36 8.32
CA ILE A 19 16.37 -11.33 8.08
C ILE A 19 16.22 -10.35 9.25
N ASN A 20 16.37 -9.05 8.97
CA ASN A 20 15.80 -7.94 9.74
C ASN A 20 14.55 -7.41 8.99
N LEU A 21 13.43 -7.14 9.70
CA LEU A 21 12.19 -6.64 9.09
C LEU A 21 12.25 -5.11 8.85
N PRO A 22 11.81 -4.60 7.67
CA PRO A 22 11.43 -3.20 7.52
C PRO A 22 9.91 -3.01 7.74
N LEU A 23 9.55 -2.05 8.58
CA LEU A 23 8.27 -1.35 8.49
C LEU A 23 8.35 -0.45 7.24
N SER A 24 7.39 -0.51 6.31
CA SER A 24 7.43 0.34 5.11
C SER A 24 7.14 1.80 5.50
N TYR A 25 8.20 2.57 5.71
CA TYR A 25 8.12 4.01 5.88
C TYR A 25 7.72 4.68 4.55
N THR A 26 6.62 5.42 4.57
CA THR A 26 6.19 6.30 3.46
C THR A 26 6.33 7.74 3.92
N ALA A 27 7.10 8.54 3.17
CA ALA A 27 7.25 9.96 3.46
C ALA A 27 5.87 10.66 3.40
N PRO A 28 5.48 11.45 4.40
CA PRO A 28 4.19 12.12 4.41
C PRO A 28 4.17 13.30 3.44
N SER A 29 2.96 13.70 3.00
CA SER A 29 2.76 15.00 2.37
C SER A 29 2.82 16.07 3.46
N SER A 30 3.81 16.96 3.42
CA SER A 30 4.01 18.00 4.44
C SER A 30 4.23 19.39 3.86
N SER A 31 3.90 20.40 4.66
CA SER A 31 4.07 21.82 4.37
C SER A 31 5.15 22.42 5.29
N PRO A 32 5.77 23.57 4.93
CA PRO A 32 6.75 24.24 5.80
C PRO A 32 6.19 24.66 7.17
N SER A 33 4.87 24.66 7.38
CA SER A 33 4.23 24.90 8.68
C SER A 33 4.19 23.69 9.60
N ASP A 34 4.37 22.49 9.08
CA ASP A 34 4.31 21.26 9.89
C ASP A 34 5.62 21.01 10.66
N PHE A 35 6.69 21.73 10.30
CA PHE A 35 8.00 21.64 10.93
C PHE A 35 8.18 22.62 12.08
N ILE A 36 9.00 22.22 13.04
CA ILE A 36 9.45 23.07 14.14
C ILE A 36 10.37 24.16 13.60
N ARG A 37 10.12 25.40 14.00
CA ARG A 37 10.86 26.58 13.54
C ARG A 37 11.34 27.43 14.71
N ALA A 38 12.59 27.86 14.65
CA ALA A 38 13.14 28.89 15.51
C ALA A 38 12.47 30.24 15.21
N SER A 39 11.96 30.89 16.26
CA SER A 39 11.34 32.20 16.23
C SER A 39 11.93 33.06 17.35
N GLY A 40 13.09 33.66 17.07
CA GLY A 40 13.90 34.28 18.12
C GLY A 40 14.39 33.24 19.12
N ARG A 41 14.18 33.50 20.42
CA ARG A 41 14.45 32.56 21.54
C ARG A 41 13.50 31.38 21.63
N ASP A 42 12.36 31.41 20.93
CA ASP A 42 11.30 30.40 21.04
C ASP A 42 11.35 29.39 19.89
N LEU A 43 10.82 28.18 20.09
CA LEU A 43 10.43 27.29 19.01
C LEU A 43 8.93 27.42 18.75
N VAL A 44 8.52 27.30 17.49
CA VAL A 44 7.12 27.35 17.07
C VAL A 44 6.79 26.28 16.03
N VAL A 45 5.53 25.85 15.99
CA VAL A 45 5.02 24.87 15.01
C VAL A 45 3.64 25.31 14.50
N GLY A 46 3.19 24.77 13.37
CA GLY A 46 1.88 25.04 12.79
C GLY A 46 1.78 26.39 12.07
N ALA A 47 0.70 26.59 11.30
CA ALA A 47 0.48 27.84 10.57
C ALA A 47 0.30 29.06 11.50
N GLY A 48 -0.13 28.83 12.75
CA GLY A 48 -0.30 29.87 13.78
C GLY A 48 0.99 30.32 14.46
N ASN A 49 2.12 29.63 14.22
CA ASN A 49 3.35 29.75 15.03
C ASN A 49 3.07 29.48 16.51
N ASP A 50 2.42 28.35 16.79
CA ASP A 50 2.09 27.94 18.15
C ASP A 50 3.39 27.66 18.92
N PRO A 51 3.58 28.22 20.13
CA PRO A 51 4.79 28.02 20.91
C PRO A 51 5.03 26.55 21.26
N LEU A 52 6.28 26.13 21.13
CA LEU A 52 6.77 24.79 21.44
C LEU A 52 8.05 24.89 22.28
N LYS A 53 8.24 23.94 23.19
CA LYS A 53 9.52 23.67 23.84
C LYS A 53 9.77 22.16 23.75
N LEU A 54 10.95 21.77 23.27
CA LEU A 54 11.35 20.36 23.25
C LEU A 54 11.78 19.97 24.66
N GLN A 55 11.06 19.04 25.25
CA GLN A 55 11.36 18.44 26.54
C GLN A 55 11.40 16.94 26.32
N GLY A 56 12.59 16.37 26.43
CA GLY A 56 12.80 14.97 26.04
C GLY A 56 13.78 14.21 26.92
N ILE A 57 14.14 13.04 26.40
CA ILE A 57 15.06 12.10 27.02
C ILE A 57 15.95 11.47 25.95
N ASN A 58 17.19 11.16 26.32
CA ASN A 58 18.17 10.56 25.43
C ASN A 58 17.95 9.04 25.28
N PHE A 59 18.05 8.57 24.05
CA PHE A 59 18.08 7.16 23.65
C PHE A 59 19.49 6.82 23.19
N TRP A 60 20.23 6.15 24.09
CA TRP A 60 21.59 5.66 23.87
C TRP A 60 21.69 4.56 22.80
N ALA A 61 21.75 4.95 21.52
CA ALA A 61 21.78 4.04 20.37
C ALA A 61 23.16 3.96 19.66
N TYR A 62 24.22 3.80 20.46
CA TYR A 62 25.61 3.62 20.01
C TYR A 62 26.36 2.61 20.89
N SER A 63 27.54 2.13 20.46
CA SER A 63 28.39 1.23 21.25
C SER A 63 29.61 1.93 21.87
N ASP A 64 29.96 1.56 23.10
CA ASP A 64 31.08 2.12 23.90
C ASP A 64 32.47 1.65 23.45
N ASP A 65 32.57 0.49 22.81
CA ASP A 65 33.85 -0.04 22.32
C ASP A 65 34.09 0.44 20.88
N LEU A 66 35.07 1.34 20.75
CA LEU A 66 35.43 2.00 19.50
C LEU A 66 36.04 1.06 18.45
N ASP A 67 36.39 -0.19 18.82
CA ASP A 67 37.23 -1.04 17.96
C ASP A 67 36.65 -2.43 17.61
N ASP A 68 35.60 -2.97 18.26
CA ASP A 68 35.20 -4.38 18.04
C ASP A 68 33.70 -4.74 18.14
N ASP A 69 32.81 -3.84 18.57
CA ASP A 69 31.41 -4.19 18.77
C ASP A 69 30.54 -4.00 17.50
N PRO A 70 29.79 -5.03 17.05
CA PRO A 70 28.95 -4.91 15.88
C PRO A 70 27.71 -4.05 16.17
N MET A 71 27.35 -3.17 15.23
CA MET A 71 26.09 -2.40 15.25
C MET A 71 24.83 -3.28 15.33
N GLU A 72 24.99 -4.57 15.09
CA GLU A 72 24.00 -5.61 15.38
C GLU A 72 23.44 -5.52 16.82
N ILE A 73 24.25 -5.12 17.81
CA ILE A 73 23.77 -4.93 19.21
C ILE A 73 22.73 -3.80 19.30
N VAL A 74 22.94 -2.69 18.58
CA VAL A 74 21.99 -1.57 18.56
C VAL A 74 20.77 -1.94 17.72
N PHE A 75 20.97 -2.54 16.55
CA PHE A 75 19.88 -2.97 15.66
C PHE A 75 18.94 -4.01 16.28
N ASN A 76 19.51 -4.91 17.10
CA ASN A 76 18.80 -6.00 17.77
C ASN A 76 18.49 -5.69 19.25
N SER A 77 18.80 -4.49 19.74
CA SER A 77 18.40 -4.11 21.09
C SER A 77 16.88 -4.02 21.16
N TYR A 78 16.27 -4.62 22.18
CA TYR A 78 14.84 -4.42 22.52
C TYR A 78 14.57 -3.03 23.12
N LYS A 79 15.50 -2.09 22.93
CA LYS A 79 15.40 -0.71 23.37
C LYS A 79 14.91 0.10 22.17
N TYR A 80 14.04 1.06 22.43
CA TYR A 80 13.54 2.01 21.43
C TYR A 80 12.48 1.40 20.50
N ASP A 81 11.69 0.45 21.03
CA ASP A 81 10.48 -0.06 20.38
C ASP A 81 9.25 0.77 20.80
N TRP A 82 8.08 0.51 20.21
CA TRP A 82 6.84 1.26 20.45
C TRP A 82 6.47 1.39 21.95
N THR A 83 6.78 0.39 22.78
CA THR A 83 6.52 0.44 24.23
C THR A 83 7.35 1.51 24.93
N ASP A 84 8.57 1.76 24.48
CA ASP A 84 9.48 2.74 25.07
C ASP A 84 9.01 4.15 24.76
N TYR A 85 8.69 4.42 23.50
CA TYR A 85 8.12 5.69 23.06
C TYR A 85 6.79 6.00 23.74
N ALA A 86 5.91 4.99 23.91
CA ALA A 86 4.67 5.16 24.65
C ALA A 86 4.91 5.49 26.15
N LYS A 87 5.91 4.86 26.77
CA LYS A 87 6.32 5.20 28.15
C LYS A 87 6.91 6.60 28.24
N VAL A 88 7.76 7.00 27.30
CA VAL A 88 8.32 8.36 27.23
C VAL A 88 7.20 9.41 27.13
N ALA A 89 6.21 9.19 26.26
CA ALA A 89 5.03 10.04 26.17
C ALA A 89 4.22 10.08 27.48
N ALA A 90 4.05 8.93 28.14
CA ALA A 90 3.36 8.84 29.44
C ALA A 90 4.11 9.55 30.58
N LEU A 91 5.42 9.73 30.46
CA LEU A 91 6.24 10.56 31.37
C LEU A 91 6.13 12.06 31.06
N GLY A 92 5.33 12.46 30.08
CA GLY A 92 5.10 13.85 29.71
C GLY A 92 6.20 14.47 28.84
N TYR A 93 7.09 13.66 28.26
CA TYR A 93 8.05 14.12 27.26
C TYR A 93 7.38 14.22 25.89
N ASN A 94 7.88 15.15 25.06
CA ASN A 94 7.45 15.31 23.66
C ASN A 94 8.58 15.07 22.65
N CYS A 95 9.78 14.75 23.12
CA CYS A 95 10.97 14.59 22.30
C CYS A 95 11.80 13.39 22.77
N VAL A 96 12.46 12.72 21.83
CA VAL A 96 13.55 11.78 22.07
C VAL A 96 14.77 12.27 21.31
N ARG A 97 15.89 12.47 22.00
CA ARG A 97 17.20 12.67 21.36
C ARG A 97 17.80 11.30 21.09
N LEU A 98 17.84 10.91 19.81
CA LEU A 98 18.29 9.59 19.37
C LEU A 98 19.79 9.66 19.09
N ASN A 99 20.61 9.11 19.99
CA ASN A 99 22.07 9.20 19.94
C ASN A 99 22.63 8.14 18.98
N MET A 100 22.83 8.51 17.71
CA MET A 100 23.18 7.59 16.63
C MET A 100 24.70 7.40 16.47
N ASP A 101 25.06 6.27 15.88
CA ASP A 101 26.42 5.94 15.46
C ASP A 101 26.51 5.90 13.93
N TYR A 102 27.53 6.53 13.34
CA TYR A 102 27.73 6.50 11.89
C TYR A 102 27.86 5.08 11.35
N ARG A 103 28.37 4.16 12.16
CA ARG A 103 28.53 2.73 11.80
C ARG A 103 27.20 2.07 11.52
N ALA A 104 26.08 2.64 11.98
CA ALA A 104 24.75 2.20 11.60
C ALA A 104 24.53 2.33 10.08
N PHE A 105 25.11 3.37 9.48
CA PHE A 105 24.85 3.76 8.09
C PHE A 105 26.02 3.45 7.17
N GLU A 106 27.25 3.35 7.64
CA GLU A 106 28.44 3.27 6.76
C GLU A 106 29.51 2.35 7.38
N ASP A 107 30.30 1.66 6.54
CA ASP A 107 31.52 0.94 6.95
C ASP A 107 32.78 1.74 6.60
N ASP A 108 33.84 1.63 7.41
CA ASP A 108 35.12 2.27 7.11
C ASP A 108 35.84 1.70 5.89
N ASP A 109 35.61 0.42 5.59
CA ASP A 109 36.17 -0.26 4.42
C ASP A 109 35.42 0.06 3.11
N ASP A 110 34.20 0.62 3.18
CA ASP A 110 33.38 1.00 2.03
C ASP A 110 32.76 2.40 2.20
N PRO A 111 33.58 3.47 2.19
CA PRO A 111 33.11 4.80 2.50
C PRO A 111 32.14 5.35 1.44
N TYR A 112 31.19 6.18 1.87
CA TYR A 112 30.09 6.75 1.07
C TYR A 112 29.07 5.74 0.52
N SER A 113 29.18 4.48 0.90
CA SER A 113 28.23 3.41 0.61
C SER A 113 27.38 3.18 1.85
N TYR A 114 26.08 3.46 1.76
CA TYR A 114 25.22 3.42 2.94
C TYR A 114 24.45 2.11 3.07
N LYS A 115 24.48 1.55 4.28
CA LYS A 115 23.81 0.32 4.70
C LYS A 115 22.30 0.50 4.69
N GLN A 116 21.60 -0.48 4.13
CA GLN A 116 20.15 -0.49 4.13
C GLN A 116 19.59 -0.67 5.56
N GLU A 117 20.29 -1.46 6.38
CA GLU A 117 19.93 -1.76 7.76
C GLU A 117 19.89 -0.50 8.64
N GLY A 118 20.81 0.45 8.41
CA GLY A 118 20.81 1.74 9.09
C GLY A 118 19.57 2.58 8.77
N TRP A 119 19.17 2.61 7.49
CA TRP A 119 17.95 3.31 7.07
C TRP A 119 16.70 2.70 7.69
N GLU A 120 16.58 1.37 7.64
CA GLU A 120 15.44 0.65 8.21
C GLU A 120 15.35 0.85 9.73
N TRP A 121 16.49 0.82 10.42
CA TRP A 121 16.55 1.07 11.86
C TRP A 121 16.05 2.49 12.21
N LEU A 122 16.51 3.52 11.50
CA LEU A 122 16.06 4.90 11.71
C LEU A 122 14.56 5.05 11.38
N GLU A 123 14.10 4.44 10.29
CA GLU A 123 12.69 4.44 9.88
C GLU A 123 11.77 3.81 10.94
N ARG A 124 12.19 2.73 11.61
CA ARG A 124 11.44 2.15 12.74
C ARG A 124 11.29 3.14 13.88
N ASN A 125 12.37 3.82 14.28
CA ASN A 125 12.34 4.83 15.34
C ASN A 125 11.40 5.99 14.98
N ILE A 126 11.41 6.46 13.72
CA ILE A 126 10.48 7.49 13.22
C ILE A 126 9.03 7.04 13.39
N ILE A 127 8.70 5.81 13.02
CA ILE A 127 7.34 5.27 13.11
C ILE A 127 6.89 5.16 14.58
N HIS A 128 7.75 4.66 15.46
CA HIS A 128 7.42 4.54 16.89
C HIS A 128 7.20 5.91 17.54
N ALA A 129 8.02 6.89 17.19
CA ALA A 129 7.89 8.27 17.65
C ALA A 129 6.56 8.88 17.19
N LYS A 130 6.22 8.76 15.90
CA LYS A 130 4.94 9.24 15.31
C LYS A 130 3.73 8.67 16.02
N ASN A 131 3.69 7.34 16.19
CA ASN A 131 2.57 6.65 16.83
C ASN A 131 2.38 7.05 18.30
N SER A 132 3.42 7.62 18.93
CA SER A 132 3.40 8.04 20.33
C SER A 132 3.28 9.55 20.49
N GLY A 133 3.18 10.33 19.40
CA GLY A 133 3.17 11.79 19.44
C GLY A 133 4.48 12.41 19.91
N ILE A 134 5.61 11.71 19.70
CA ILE A 134 6.96 12.11 20.09
C ILE A 134 7.72 12.62 18.87
N TYR A 135 8.47 13.71 19.02
CA TYR A 135 9.45 14.18 18.05
C TYR A 135 10.80 13.47 18.22
N LEU A 136 11.55 13.32 17.12
CA LEU A 136 12.95 12.87 17.15
C LEU A 136 13.92 14.04 16.93
N LEU A 137 14.87 14.22 17.84
CA LEU A 137 16.08 15.00 17.60
C LEU A 137 17.19 13.99 17.25
N LEU A 138 17.61 13.95 15.99
CA LEU A 138 18.61 12.99 15.54
C LEU A 138 20.00 13.51 15.88
N ASP A 139 20.74 12.79 16.71
CA ASP A 139 22.08 13.16 17.15
C ASP A 139 23.13 12.25 16.50
N MET A 140 24.15 12.82 15.87
CA MET A 140 25.34 12.04 15.51
C MET A 140 26.29 11.98 16.69
N HIS A 141 26.05 10.99 17.55
CA HIS A 141 26.78 10.82 18.79
C HIS A 141 28.22 10.33 18.57
N THR A 142 28.37 9.41 17.63
CA THR A 142 29.66 8.84 17.22
C THR A 142 29.83 9.06 15.72
N PRO A 143 30.53 10.11 15.27
CA PRO A 143 30.81 10.34 13.86
C PRO A 143 31.93 9.44 13.35
N GLN A 144 32.17 9.45 12.03
CA GLN A 144 33.33 8.81 11.41
C GLN A 144 34.61 9.21 12.15
N GLY A 145 35.52 8.26 12.42
CA GLY A 145 36.72 8.54 13.21
C GLY A 145 36.52 8.50 14.74
N GLY A 146 35.30 8.20 15.23
CA GLY A 146 35.05 7.77 16.61
C GLY A 146 34.41 8.83 17.50
N TYR A 147 34.21 8.49 18.78
CA TYR A 147 33.62 9.38 19.79
C TYR A 147 34.53 10.57 20.11
N GLN A 148 33.93 11.75 20.34
CA GLN A 148 34.65 13.03 20.38
C GLN A 148 34.87 13.63 21.78
N SER A 149 34.40 12.97 22.85
CA SER A 149 34.46 13.50 24.22
C SER A 149 35.77 13.22 24.98
N TYR A 150 35.94 13.86 26.14
CA TYR A 150 37.08 13.67 27.04
C TYR A 150 37.23 12.22 27.49
N GLY A 151 38.43 11.67 27.34
CA GLY A 151 38.76 10.30 27.74
C GLY A 151 38.69 9.28 26.59
N PHE A 152 38.23 9.71 25.41
CA PHE A 152 38.20 8.92 24.19
C PHE A 152 39.11 9.54 23.11
N SER A 153 39.69 8.72 22.23
CA SER A 153 40.64 9.18 21.21
C SER A 153 40.14 8.81 19.81
N GLY A 154 39.53 9.78 19.12
CA GLY A 154 39.12 9.65 17.72
C GLY A 154 40.00 10.44 16.74
N ASP A 155 40.14 9.92 15.51
CA ASP A 155 40.88 10.55 14.39
C ASP A 155 39.94 11.41 13.52
N PHE A 156 39.23 12.36 14.14
CA PHE A 156 38.27 13.23 13.43
C PHE A 156 38.77 14.66 13.25
N TRP A 157 39.42 15.27 14.26
CA TRP A 157 39.84 16.68 14.21
C TRP A 157 41.28 16.90 13.74
N GLY A 158 42.00 15.84 13.38
CA GLY A 158 43.36 15.96 12.88
C GLY A 158 43.45 16.65 11.51
N SER A 159 44.69 16.90 11.08
CA SER A 159 45.01 17.51 9.78
C SER A 159 45.49 16.49 8.75
N GLY A 160 45.51 15.19 9.10
CA GLY A 160 45.85 14.11 8.20
C GLY A 160 44.77 13.91 7.14
N THR A 161 45.15 13.21 6.06
CA THR A 161 44.20 12.90 4.97
C THR A 161 43.02 12.05 5.44
N ALA A 162 43.22 11.16 6.42
CA ALA A 162 42.17 10.36 7.02
C ALA A 162 41.17 11.20 7.85
N ASP A 163 41.67 12.13 8.68
CA ASP A 163 40.80 13.03 9.46
C ASP A 163 39.93 13.91 8.56
N ILE A 164 40.52 14.46 7.49
CA ILE A 164 39.78 15.25 6.49
C ILE A 164 38.73 14.37 5.79
N ALA A 165 39.05 13.10 5.51
CA ALA A 165 38.10 12.17 4.91
C ALA A 165 36.93 11.89 5.87
N ASN A 166 37.19 11.65 7.16
CA ASN A 166 36.14 11.42 8.16
C ASN A 166 35.17 12.61 8.25
N ARG A 167 35.68 13.84 8.29
CA ARG A 167 34.85 15.06 8.24
C ARG A 167 34.00 15.16 6.97
N ASN A 168 34.56 14.81 5.81
CA ASN A 168 33.81 14.83 4.55
C ASN A 168 32.75 13.73 4.49
N ARG A 169 33.02 12.55 5.06
CA ARG A 169 32.08 11.43 5.16
C ARG A 169 30.89 11.79 6.04
N LEU A 170 31.13 12.38 7.22
CA LEU A 170 30.04 12.88 8.07
C LEU A 170 29.18 13.92 7.34
N THR A 171 29.81 14.85 6.61
CA THR A 171 29.07 15.84 5.81
C THR A 171 28.21 15.22 4.73
N ALA A 172 28.71 14.16 4.06
CA ALA A 172 27.94 13.44 3.06
C ALA A 172 26.78 12.66 3.69
N LEU A 173 27.02 11.96 4.80
CA LEU A 173 25.99 11.19 5.50
C LEU A 173 24.85 12.09 5.99
N TRP A 174 25.16 13.25 6.57
CA TRP A 174 24.13 14.21 6.97
C TRP A 174 23.32 14.77 5.79
N ALA A 175 23.97 15.03 4.64
CA ALA A 175 23.24 15.46 3.45
C ALA A 175 22.28 14.36 2.94
N GLU A 176 22.64 13.09 3.08
CA GLU A 176 21.82 11.95 2.67
C GLU A 176 20.64 11.72 3.62
N ILE A 177 20.88 11.76 4.94
CA ILE A 177 19.81 11.77 5.96
C ILE A 177 18.84 12.93 5.68
N ALA A 178 19.38 14.14 5.50
CA ALA A 178 18.57 15.32 5.28
C ALA A 178 17.77 15.28 3.97
N THR A 179 18.30 14.64 2.92
CA THR A 179 17.60 14.44 1.63
C THR A 179 16.47 13.44 1.76
N ARG A 180 16.73 12.29 2.41
CA ARG A 180 15.77 11.20 2.56
C ARG A 180 14.56 11.61 3.39
N TYR A 181 14.77 12.37 4.46
CA TYR A 181 13.72 12.72 5.42
C TYR A 181 13.28 14.19 5.36
N LYS A 182 13.56 14.92 4.28
CA LYS A 182 13.24 16.36 4.14
C LYS A 182 11.75 16.71 4.33
N ASP A 183 10.86 15.75 4.12
CA ASP A 183 9.41 15.88 4.17
C ASP A 183 8.79 15.26 5.45
N GLU A 184 9.59 14.83 6.44
CA GLU A 184 9.10 14.13 7.66
C GLU A 184 9.07 15.02 8.92
N PRO A 185 7.92 15.63 9.28
CA PRO A 185 7.83 16.55 10.40
C PRO A 185 7.97 15.89 11.79
N ALA A 186 7.94 14.56 11.88
CA ALA A 186 8.23 13.86 13.14
C ALA A 186 9.68 14.00 13.59
N ILE A 187 10.60 14.32 12.67
CA ILE A 187 11.96 14.70 13.02
C ILE A 187 11.96 16.19 13.38
N ALA A 188 12.19 16.52 14.64
CA ALA A 188 12.31 17.88 15.12
C ALA A 188 13.49 18.61 14.48
N GLY A 189 14.63 17.92 14.37
CA GLY A 189 15.86 18.49 13.86
C GLY A 189 17.04 17.53 13.88
N PHE A 190 18.20 18.08 13.49
CA PHE A 190 19.48 17.40 13.42
C PHE A 190 20.44 18.04 14.42
N ASP A 191 20.84 17.27 15.43
CA ASP A 191 21.96 17.56 16.31
C ASP A 191 23.24 16.97 15.69
N ILE A 192 24.04 17.84 15.11
CA ILE A 192 24.92 17.46 13.99
C ILE A 192 26.24 16.83 14.41
N ILE A 193 26.69 17.01 15.66
CA ILE A 193 27.87 16.34 16.23
C ILE A 193 27.90 16.47 17.75
N ASN A 194 28.01 15.34 18.43
CA ASN A 194 28.09 15.28 19.89
C ASN A 194 29.48 15.59 20.45
N GLU A 195 29.52 16.40 21.51
CA GLU A 195 30.66 16.76 22.35
C GLU A 195 31.98 16.95 21.60
N PRO A 196 32.03 17.86 20.61
CA PRO A 196 33.20 18.00 19.75
C PRO A 196 34.41 18.54 20.53
N LEU A 197 35.58 17.89 20.40
CA LEU A 197 36.86 18.31 21.00
C LEU A 197 37.92 18.76 19.94
N PRO A 198 37.68 19.87 19.24
CA PRO A 198 38.55 20.37 18.18
C PRO A 198 39.82 21.07 18.74
N PRO A 199 40.91 21.17 17.94
CA PRO A 199 42.13 21.89 18.31
C PRO A 199 41.91 23.37 18.62
N SER A 200 40.91 23.99 17.99
CA SER A 200 40.54 25.38 18.20
C SER A 200 39.07 25.63 17.84
N ALA A 201 38.48 26.67 18.43
CA ALA A 201 37.13 27.14 18.06
C ALA A 201 37.03 27.50 16.56
N SER A 202 38.11 28.01 15.95
CA SER A 202 38.11 28.36 14.53
C SER A 202 37.97 27.13 13.63
N ASP A 203 38.59 26.01 14.00
CA ASP A 203 38.50 24.76 13.24
C ASP A 203 37.08 24.18 13.34
N TYR A 204 36.47 24.26 14.54
CA TYR A 204 35.10 23.84 14.79
C TYR A 204 34.09 24.58 13.91
N TYR A 205 33.99 25.90 14.06
CA TYR A 205 32.95 26.69 13.40
C TYR A 205 33.15 26.78 11.89
N THR A 206 34.39 26.62 11.39
CA THR A 206 34.63 26.47 9.95
C THR A 206 33.97 25.20 9.41
N TYR A 207 34.13 24.08 10.12
CA TYR A 207 33.54 22.81 9.72
C TYR A 207 32.02 22.77 9.93
N ILE A 208 31.51 23.27 11.06
CA ILE A 208 30.07 23.38 11.31
C ILE A 208 29.38 24.22 10.24
N GLN A 209 29.97 25.35 9.84
CA GLN A 209 29.42 26.16 8.75
C GLN A 209 29.36 25.38 7.42
N GLN A 210 30.38 24.56 7.12
CA GLN A 210 30.37 23.68 5.94
C GLN A 210 29.25 22.64 6.04
N LEU A 211 29.07 22.00 7.19
CA LEU A 211 28.05 20.97 7.44
C LEU A 211 26.62 21.54 7.32
N VAL A 212 26.36 22.68 7.96
CA VAL A 212 25.08 23.42 7.86
C VAL A 212 24.77 23.78 6.41
N ASN A 213 25.75 24.24 5.64
CA ASN A 213 25.56 24.57 4.23
C ASN A 213 25.20 23.33 3.40
N ALA A 214 25.80 22.17 3.68
CA ALA A 214 25.50 20.93 2.97
C ALA A 214 24.06 20.46 3.25
N ILE A 215 23.63 20.45 4.52
CA ILE A 215 22.26 20.11 4.91
C ILE A 215 21.26 21.08 4.26
N ARG A 216 21.50 22.39 4.35
CA ARG A 216 20.59 23.41 3.82
C ARG A 216 20.51 23.42 2.29
N ALA A 217 21.47 22.83 1.58
CA ALA A 217 21.39 22.67 0.14
C ALA A 217 20.30 21.68 -0.31
N VAL A 218 19.90 20.75 0.58
CA VAL A 218 18.93 19.68 0.28
C VAL A 218 17.68 19.73 1.18
N ASN A 219 17.76 20.39 2.34
CA ASN A 219 16.71 20.44 3.35
C ASN A 219 16.59 21.84 3.98
N THR A 220 15.49 22.52 3.67
CA THR A 220 15.20 23.88 4.16
C THR A 220 14.29 23.89 5.40
N ASN A 221 13.77 22.74 5.82
CA ASN A 221 12.65 22.64 6.77
C ASN A 221 13.13 22.40 8.21
N HIS A 222 13.94 21.36 8.43
CA HIS A 222 14.26 20.84 9.76
C HIS A 222 15.13 21.79 10.58
N LEU A 223 14.96 21.79 11.91
CA LEU A 223 15.86 22.50 12.83
C LEU A 223 17.27 21.90 12.76
N ILE A 224 18.32 22.71 12.91
CA ILE A 224 19.69 22.22 13.10
C ILE A 224 20.15 22.70 14.48
N ASP A 225 20.57 21.75 15.31
CA ASP A 225 21.11 21.98 16.64
C ASP A 225 22.65 21.97 16.60
N ILE A 226 23.27 22.90 17.32
CA ILE A 226 24.72 23.16 17.24
C ILE A 226 25.29 23.16 18.65
N GLU A 227 26.00 22.09 18.99
CA GLU A 227 26.65 21.94 20.30
C GLU A 227 27.84 22.87 20.52
N GLN A 228 28.10 23.15 21.79
CA GLN A 228 29.31 23.83 22.24
C GLN A 228 30.49 22.85 22.23
N ALA A 229 31.62 23.29 21.68
CA ALA A 229 32.81 22.45 21.61
C ALA A 229 33.66 22.51 22.89
N PHE A 230 34.21 21.37 23.29
CA PHE A 230 35.18 21.26 24.38
C PHE A 230 36.57 21.76 23.97
N THR A 231 37.36 22.19 24.97
CA THR A 231 38.76 22.59 24.74
C THR A 231 39.75 21.50 25.14
N PRO A 232 40.86 21.29 24.42
CA PRO A 232 41.88 20.32 24.84
C PRO A 232 42.51 20.59 26.22
N ALA A 233 42.32 21.79 26.79
CA ALA A 233 42.85 22.19 28.09
C ALA A 233 41.87 21.96 29.27
N GLY A 234 40.64 21.47 29.00
CA GLY A 234 39.54 21.42 29.96
C GLY A 234 38.60 22.62 29.83
N GLY A 235 37.28 22.38 29.94
CA GLY A 235 36.22 23.38 29.71
C GLY A 235 35.70 23.41 28.26
N SER A 236 35.00 24.48 27.89
CA SER A 236 34.33 24.65 26.59
C SER A 236 34.74 25.96 25.90
N TYR A 237 34.66 25.99 24.56
CA TYR A 237 34.80 27.21 23.77
C TYR A 237 33.47 28.00 23.80
N ASP A 238 33.55 29.34 23.81
CA ASP A 238 32.35 30.17 23.67
C ASP A 238 31.65 29.90 22.33
N HIS A 239 30.32 29.94 22.35
CA HIS A 239 29.51 29.83 21.13
C HIS A 239 29.82 30.93 20.12
N GLN A 240 29.76 30.60 18.82
CA GLN A 240 29.89 31.56 17.72
C GLN A 240 28.71 31.44 16.75
N ILE A 241 28.32 32.57 16.14
CA ILE A 241 27.20 32.59 15.21
C ILE A 241 27.55 31.87 13.91
N VAL A 242 26.70 30.89 13.56
CA VAL A 242 26.69 30.20 12.27
C VAL A 242 25.61 30.79 11.37
N THR A 243 25.92 30.96 10.09
CA THR A 243 24.96 31.47 9.09
C THR A 243 24.09 30.34 8.55
N GLY A 244 22.77 30.53 8.57
CA GLY A 244 21.78 29.54 8.15
C GLY A 244 20.38 29.92 8.65
N THR A 245 19.36 29.17 8.24
CA THR A 245 18.00 29.30 8.76
C THR A 245 17.69 28.18 9.74
N ASN A 246 16.74 28.43 10.64
CA ASN A 246 16.20 27.45 11.58
C ASN A 246 17.31 26.72 12.38
N LEU A 247 18.05 27.49 13.19
CA LEU A 247 19.17 27.00 14.00
C LEU A 247 18.85 27.12 15.50
N MET A 248 19.36 26.17 16.28
CA MET A 248 19.37 26.12 17.75
C MET A 248 20.82 25.87 18.20
N TYR A 249 21.14 26.26 19.44
CA TYR A 249 22.46 26.05 20.02
C TYR A 249 22.32 25.20 21.29
N ASP A 250 23.27 24.31 21.51
CA ASP A 250 23.21 23.28 22.54
C ASP A 250 24.39 23.39 23.54
N THR A 251 24.13 23.08 24.81
CA THR A 251 25.13 22.75 25.84
C THR A 251 24.76 21.55 26.70
N HIS A 252 25.76 20.80 27.19
CA HIS A 252 25.54 19.69 28.14
C HIS A 252 25.72 20.15 29.60
N PHE A 253 24.68 19.98 30.43
CA PHE A 253 24.60 20.55 31.77
C PHE A 253 24.62 19.49 32.89
N TYR A 254 25.82 19.19 33.38
CA TYR A 254 26.06 18.25 34.49
C TYR A 254 26.69 18.93 35.72
N TYR A 255 26.49 20.23 35.90
CA TYR A 255 27.16 20.98 36.95
C TYR A 255 26.50 20.82 38.34
N ALA A 256 27.26 20.62 39.43
CA ALA A 256 28.69 20.33 39.45
C ALA A 256 28.95 18.85 39.12
N TRP A 257 29.92 18.57 38.23
CA TRP A 257 30.19 17.21 37.73
C TRP A 257 30.42 16.19 38.86
N ASN A 258 31.15 16.57 39.91
CA ASN A 258 31.42 15.68 41.05
C ASN A 258 30.16 15.30 41.83
N TYR A 259 29.14 16.16 41.86
CA TYR A 259 27.84 15.87 42.46
C TYR A 259 26.96 15.08 41.50
N ALA A 260 26.91 15.47 40.22
CA ALA A 260 26.08 14.81 39.21
C ALA A 260 26.50 13.36 38.94
N SER A 261 27.80 13.07 38.91
CA SER A 261 28.36 11.74 38.65
C SER A 261 28.61 10.90 39.91
N GLN A 262 28.22 11.39 41.09
CA GLN A 262 28.60 10.79 42.37
C GLN A 262 28.13 9.34 42.51
N LEU A 263 28.90 8.54 43.25
CA LEU A 263 28.67 7.12 43.52
C LEU A 263 28.66 6.20 42.29
N ILE A 264 28.85 6.71 41.07
CA ILE A 264 28.99 5.89 39.88
C ILE A 264 30.38 5.21 39.89
N PRO A 265 30.48 3.87 39.86
CA PRO A 265 31.75 3.17 39.98
C PRO A 265 32.77 3.50 38.88
N SER A 266 32.31 3.67 37.63
CA SER A 266 33.18 4.00 36.48
C SER A 266 33.82 5.39 36.60
N TYR A 267 33.20 6.32 37.34
CA TYR A 267 33.73 7.65 37.63
C TYR A 267 34.43 7.73 39.01
N GLY A 268 34.78 6.58 39.59
CA GLY A 268 35.53 6.50 40.84
C GLY A 268 34.68 6.43 42.12
N GLY A 269 33.35 6.46 42.02
CA GLY A 269 32.44 6.20 43.14
C GLY A 269 32.50 7.21 44.28
N ASN A 270 32.92 8.46 44.01
CA ASN A 270 33.08 9.50 45.03
C ASN A 270 31.73 10.00 45.57
N ASP A 271 31.72 10.46 46.83
CA ASP A 271 30.48 10.88 47.53
C ASP A 271 29.88 12.19 47.00
N GLY A 272 30.65 13.05 46.32
CA GLY A 272 30.13 14.21 45.57
C GLY A 272 29.43 15.33 46.37
N GLY A 273 29.10 15.12 47.65
CA GLY A 273 28.39 16.09 48.49
C GLY A 273 26.86 15.92 48.47
N ASN A 274 26.14 16.96 48.92
CA ASN A 274 24.68 17.05 48.92
C ASN A 274 24.23 18.28 48.12
N TYR A 275 22.95 18.34 47.75
CA TYR A 275 22.36 19.55 47.17
C TYR A 275 21.05 19.94 47.89
N PRO A 276 20.82 21.23 48.17
CA PRO A 276 21.80 22.32 48.11
C PRO A 276 22.88 22.16 49.18
N ASP A 277 24.08 22.67 48.93
CA ASP A 277 25.18 22.76 49.90
C ASP A 277 25.58 24.23 50.15
N PRO A 278 25.00 24.87 51.18
CA PRO A 278 25.32 26.26 51.51
C PRO A 278 26.77 26.50 51.96
N SER A 279 27.55 25.45 52.24
CA SER A 279 28.95 25.60 52.65
C SER A 279 29.91 25.78 51.47
N GLU A 280 29.48 25.38 50.28
CA GLU A 280 30.21 25.50 49.01
C GLU A 280 29.50 26.47 48.03
N ASP A 281 28.51 27.24 48.52
CA ASP A 281 27.62 28.10 47.71
C ASP A 281 26.91 27.34 46.55
N PHE A 282 26.72 26.02 46.69
CA PHE A 282 26.11 25.17 45.66
C PHE A 282 24.58 25.11 45.83
N ASP A 283 23.89 26.05 45.16
CA ASP A 283 22.43 26.19 45.15
C ASP A 283 21.89 26.63 43.78
N LYS A 284 20.58 26.90 43.66
CA LYS A 284 19.92 27.28 42.39
C LYS A 284 20.56 28.51 41.72
N ASN A 285 21.09 29.49 42.48
CA ASN A 285 21.71 30.67 41.88
C ASN A 285 23.07 30.34 41.25
N ASP A 286 23.80 29.39 41.84
CA ASP A 286 25.05 28.88 41.26
C ASP A 286 24.75 28.10 39.97
N LEU A 287 23.71 27.24 40.00
CA LEU A 287 23.22 26.56 38.80
C LEU A 287 22.81 27.54 37.68
N GLU A 288 22.11 28.63 38.02
CA GLU A 288 21.72 29.67 37.05
C GLU A 288 22.95 30.39 36.48
N THR A 289 23.92 30.73 37.33
CA THR A 289 25.16 31.39 36.91
C THR A 289 25.93 30.52 35.92
N VAL A 290 26.09 29.23 36.22
CA VAL A 290 26.78 28.30 35.32
C VAL A 290 25.97 28.06 34.05
N LEU A 291 24.65 27.94 34.11
CA LEU A 291 23.81 27.79 32.91
C LEU A 291 23.97 29.00 31.97
N LEU A 292 24.03 30.22 32.51
CA LEU A 292 24.27 31.46 31.76
C LEU A 292 25.66 31.44 31.08
N ASP A 293 26.69 31.07 31.83
CA ASP A 293 28.07 31.00 31.32
C ASP A 293 28.23 29.88 30.26
N ASP A 294 27.54 28.74 30.45
CA ASP A 294 27.51 27.59 29.54
C ASP A 294 26.46 27.78 28.43
N GLY A 295 26.63 28.86 27.66
CA GLY A 295 25.97 29.08 26.36
C GLY A 295 24.59 29.73 26.40
N LEU A 296 23.86 29.73 27.52
CA LEU A 296 22.55 30.38 27.60
C LEU A 296 22.66 31.89 27.35
N GLN A 297 23.67 32.56 27.91
CA GLN A 297 23.87 34.01 27.72
C GLN A 297 24.14 34.35 26.25
N PHE A 298 24.92 33.52 25.55
CA PHE A 298 25.12 33.68 24.11
C PHE A 298 23.79 33.62 23.36
N CYS A 299 22.94 32.65 23.71
CA CYS A 299 21.63 32.50 23.08
C CYS A 299 20.70 33.69 23.38
N ILE A 300 20.80 34.29 24.57
CA ILE A 300 20.08 35.52 24.94
C ILE A 300 20.56 36.69 24.09
N ASP A 301 21.88 36.90 24.03
CA ASP A 301 22.49 38.04 23.33
C ASP A 301 22.24 38.00 21.82
N ASN A 302 22.14 36.80 21.25
CA ASN A 302 21.92 36.60 19.82
C ASN A 302 20.46 36.28 19.45
N ASN A 303 19.56 36.20 20.43
CA ASN A 303 18.12 35.92 20.24
C ASN A 303 17.87 34.64 19.42
N VAL A 304 18.50 33.53 19.85
CA VAL A 304 18.38 32.19 19.23
C VAL A 304 17.97 31.15 20.28
N PRO A 305 17.28 30.06 19.92
CA PRO A 305 16.86 29.05 20.88
C PRO A 305 18.06 28.34 21.52
N HIS A 306 17.89 27.90 22.75
CA HIS A 306 18.90 27.14 23.51
C HIS A 306 18.36 25.75 23.86
N ASN A 307 19.17 24.72 23.65
CA ASN A 307 18.94 23.34 24.07
C ASN A 307 19.97 22.94 25.12
N ALA A 308 19.54 22.17 26.11
CA ALA A 308 20.40 21.39 26.96
C ALA A 308 20.32 19.93 26.47
N GLY A 309 21.19 19.54 25.53
CA GLY A 309 21.16 18.25 24.84
C GLY A 309 21.35 17.07 25.78
N GLU A 310 22.02 17.33 26.90
CA GLU A 310 22.13 16.40 28.01
C GLU A 310 22.10 17.13 29.36
N PHE A 311 21.35 16.59 30.30
CA PHE A 311 21.45 16.93 31.72
C PHE A 311 20.95 15.77 32.57
N GLY A 312 21.42 15.65 33.80
CA GLY A 312 20.92 14.62 34.70
C GLY A 312 21.83 14.34 35.89
N LEU A 313 21.40 13.38 36.70
CA LEU A 313 22.09 12.96 37.91
C LEU A 313 22.26 11.45 37.95
N SER A 314 23.30 11.01 38.66
CA SER A 314 23.54 9.62 39.00
C SER A 314 22.30 8.95 39.58
N ARG A 315 21.97 7.76 39.08
CA ARG A 315 20.84 6.96 39.60
C ARG A 315 20.98 6.63 41.09
N TYR A 316 22.22 6.56 41.58
CA TYR A 316 22.54 6.03 42.92
C TYR A 316 22.10 6.97 44.05
N ILE A 317 21.80 8.23 43.76
CA ILE A 317 21.51 9.25 44.78
C ILE A 317 20.03 9.55 44.94
N PHE A 318 19.20 9.18 43.97
CA PHE A 318 17.75 9.34 44.05
C PHE A 318 17.12 8.62 45.26
N PRO A 319 17.54 7.39 45.63
CA PRO A 319 17.01 6.71 46.82
C PRO A 319 17.56 7.25 48.16
N ILE A 320 18.45 8.25 48.15
CA ILE A 320 19.09 8.81 49.34
C ILE A 320 18.62 10.27 49.52
N PRO A 321 17.55 10.52 50.32
CA PRO A 321 16.94 11.84 50.42
C PRO A 321 17.92 12.96 50.82
N GLU A 322 18.91 12.64 51.67
CA GLU A 322 19.91 13.60 52.13
C GLU A 322 20.83 14.11 51.01
N LYS A 323 20.94 13.37 49.90
CA LYS A 323 21.71 13.80 48.73
C LYS A 323 21.03 14.92 47.96
N GLY A 324 19.69 15.00 47.98
CA GLY A 324 18.95 16.11 47.38
C GLY A 324 18.75 16.04 45.86
N ALA A 325 18.80 14.84 45.28
CA ALA A 325 18.67 14.63 43.83
C ALA A 325 17.39 15.23 43.22
N THR A 326 16.23 15.00 43.86
CA THR A 326 14.94 15.54 43.37
C THR A 326 14.86 17.06 43.51
N THR A 327 15.58 17.67 44.46
CA THR A 327 15.63 19.13 44.64
C THR A 327 16.48 19.77 43.55
N TRP A 328 17.63 19.18 43.23
CA TRP A 328 18.45 19.62 42.09
C TRP A 328 17.66 19.51 40.78
N MET A 329 16.99 18.38 40.55
CA MET A 329 16.14 18.20 39.36
C MET A 329 15.04 19.27 39.28
N ALA A 330 14.38 19.59 40.39
CA ALA A 330 13.37 20.65 40.44
C ALA A 330 13.95 22.02 40.06
N ASP A 331 15.09 22.39 40.66
CA ASP A 331 15.72 23.69 40.43
C ASP A 331 16.21 23.84 38.98
N VAL A 332 16.78 22.79 38.37
CA VAL A 332 17.19 22.81 36.96
C VAL A 332 16.00 22.87 36.02
N TYR A 333 14.93 22.12 36.29
CA TYR A 333 13.69 22.21 35.51
C TYR A 333 13.08 23.62 35.58
N ASP A 334 13.05 24.22 36.76
CA ASP A 334 12.61 25.60 36.93
C ASP A 334 13.47 26.56 36.09
N LEU A 335 14.80 26.45 36.17
CA LEU A 335 15.71 27.30 35.38
C LEU A 335 15.49 27.13 33.88
N HIS A 336 15.32 25.89 33.39
CA HIS A 336 15.00 25.64 31.99
C HIS A 336 13.64 26.23 31.58
N ASN A 337 12.64 26.24 32.48
CA ASN A 337 11.34 26.83 32.20
C ASN A 337 11.37 28.36 32.24
N GLU A 338 12.01 28.95 33.24
CA GLU A 338 12.21 30.39 33.41
C GLU A 338 12.98 30.98 32.21
N ASN A 339 13.94 30.23 31.66
CA ASN A 339 14.81 30.68 30.57
C ASN A 339 14.46 30.11 29.19
N LYS A 340 13.34 29.37 29.04
CA LYS A 340 12.89 28.79 27.77
C LYS A 340 13.91 27.85 27.10
N VAL A 341 14.66 27.11 27.91
CA VAL A 341 15.67 26.13 27.45
C VAL A 341 14.96 24.83 27.09
N CYS A 342 15.10 24.36 25.85
CA CYS A 342 14.76 22.98 25.48
C CYS A 342 15.73 22.04 26.21
N ALA A 343 15.30 20.85 26.62
CA ALA A 343 16.17 20.02 27.45
C ALA A 343 15.91 18.52 27.25
N GLN A 344 16.98 17.74 27.13
CA GLN A 344 16.93 16.30 26.94
C GLN A 344 17.64 15.60 28.10
N GLN A 345 16.89 14.86 28.92
CA GLN A 345 17.45 14.20 30.09
C GLN A 345 18.34 13.03 29.67
N TRP A 346 19.49 12.88 30.31
CA TRP A 346 20.35 11.70 30.19
C TRP A 346 20.03 10.71 31.33
N THR A 347 19.52 9.51 31.08
CA THR A 347 19.11 8.86 29.82
C THR A 347 18.03 7.79 30.09
N TYR A 348 17.34 7.28 29.07
CA TYR A 348 16.25 6.30 29.27
C TYR A 348 16.78 4.96 29.82
N HIS A 349 17.86 4.43 29.25
CA HIS A 349 18.56 3.24 29.75
C HIS A 349 20.04 3.54 29.99
N GLY A 350 20.60 3.08 31.12
CA GLY A 350 22.02 3.27 31.41
C GLY A 350 22.43 2.81 32.81
N SER A 351 23.69 2.39 32.94
CA SER A 351 24.25 1.85 34.19
C SER A 351 24.56 2.94 35.25
N GLY A 352 24.79 4.18 34.83
CA GLY A 352 25.13 5.32 35.70
C GLY A 352 24.00 6.32 35.88
N PHE A 353 23.41 6.81 34.78
CA PHE A 353 22.39 7.87 34.78
C PHE A 353 20.99 7.39 34.33
N GLY A 354 20.87 6.11 33.95
CA GLY A 354 19.66 5.58 33.35
C GLY A 354 18.46 5.54 34.29
N LEU A 355 17.29 5.95 33.78
CA LEU A 355 16.00 5.71 34.43
C LEU A 355 15.81 4.20 34.66
N TYR A 356 16.14 3.38 33.66
CA TYR A 356 16.20 1.93 33.74
C TYR A 356 17.65 1.44 33.74
N TYR A 357 17.98 0.49 34.64
CA TYR A 357 19.34 -0.04 34.79
C TYR A 357 19.80 -0.90 33.61
N ASN A 358 18.87 -1.65 33.03
CA ASN A 358 19.20 -2.70 32.09
C ASN A 358 19.69 -2.09 30.77
N VAL A 359 20.94 -2.42 30.42
CA VAL A 359 21.65 -1.82 29.30
C VAL A 359 21.30 -2.48 27.96
N PHE A 360 20.60 -3.62 27.91
CA PHE A 360 20.21 -4.28 26.64
C PHE A 360 18.89 -5.08 26.71
N GLY A 361 17.80 -4.52 27.27
CA GLY A 361 16.50 -5.20 27.30
C GLY A 361 15.30 -4.26 27.51
N PHE A 362 14.08 -4.80 27.46
CA PHE A 362 12.84 -4.05 27.72
C PHE A 362 12.87 -3.34 29.08
N PRO A 363 12.24 -2.17 29.22
CA PRO A 363 12.20 -1.43 30.48
C PRO A 363 11.68 -2.32 31.62
N ASP A 364 12.57 -2.61 32.57
CA ASP A 364 12.31 -3.52 33.69
C ASP A 364 11.90 -2.71 34.93
N GLU A 365 10.64 -2.88 35.33
CA GLU A 365 10.04 -2.18 36.47
C GLU A 365 10.74 -2.51 37.80
N ASP A 366 11.40 -3.66 37.90
CA ASP A 366 12.15 -4.06 39.11
C ASP A 366 13.52 -3.34 39.21
N TYR A 367 13.99 -2.73 38.12
CA TYR A 367 15.32 -2.12 38.01
C TYR A 367 15.30 -0.64 37.60
N LYS A 368 14.18 0.05 37.82
CA LYS A 368 14.02 1.49 37.59
C LYS A 368 14.38 2.39 38.78
N VAL A 369 14.62 3.67 38.53
CA VAL A 369 14.74 4.71 39.56
C VAL A 369 13.34 5.28 39.86
N THR A 370 12.69 4.75 40.89
CA THR A 370 11.27 5.06 41.20
C THR A 370 11.06 6.53 41.57
N GLU A 371 11.99 7.14 42.30
CA GLU A 371 11.91 8.53 42.73
C GLU A 371 12.02 9.49 41.54
N LEU A 372 12.85 9.16 40.55
CA LEU A 372 12.99 9.93 39.32
C LEU A 372 11.74 9.82 38.45
N GLU A 373 11.22 8.61 38.23
CA GLU A 373 9.95 8.41 37.51
C GLU A 373 8.81 9.20 38.16
N THR A 374 8.68 9.11 39.48
CA THR A 374 7.65 9.83 40.25
C THR A 374 7.83 11.34 40.11
N PHE A 375 9.07 11.83 40.15
CA PHE A 375 9.36 13.25 39.91
C PHE A 375 8.90 13.67 38.52
N LEU A 376 9.24 12.91 37.48
CA LEU A 376 8.89 13.22 36.08
C LEU A 376 7.38 13.25 35.86
N GLN A 377 6.66 12.23 36.34
CA GLN A 377 5.19 12.18 36.24
C GLN A 377 4.49 13.37 36.90
N ASN A 378 5.08 13.95 37.95
CA ASN A 378 4.51 15.08 38.66
C ASN A 378 4.89 16.45 38.10
N ASN A 379 6.01 16.56 37.38
CA ASN A 379 6.58 17.84 36.97
C ASN A 379 6.54 18.07 35.44
N ASN A 380 6.36 17.01 34.63
CA ASN A 380 6.14 17.11 33.19
C ASN A 380 4.64 17.22 32.85
N THR A 381 3.92 18.17 33.45
CA THR A 381 2.47 18.33 33.26
C THR A 381 2.07 19.20 32.06
N THR A 382 3.05 19.69 31.29
CA THR A 382 2.82 20.65 30.21
C THR A 382 2.46 19.92 28.92
N VAL A 383 1.23 20.11 28.44
CA VAL A 383 0.78 19.60 27.14
C VAL A 383 1.32 20.54 26.05
N PHE A 384 2.33 20.09 25.32
CA PHE A 384 2.81 20.75 24.10
C PHE A 384 2.01 20.25 22.88
N PRO A 385 1.85 21.05 21.82
CA PRO A 385 1.21 20.59 20.60
C PRO A 385 1.95 19.36 20.04
N THR A 386 1.22 18.26 19.87
CA THR A 386 1.67 17.08 19.13
C THR A 386 1.53 17.32 17.63
N ALA A 387 2.26 16.55 16.81
CA ALA A 387 2.09 16.55 15.36
C ALA A 387 0.60 16.39 14.97
N PRO A 388 0.13 17.02 13.87
CA PRO A 388 -1.26 16.89 13.45
C PRO A 388 -1.55 15.44 13.07
N THR A 389 -2.40 14.76 13.83
CA THR A 389 -2.87 13.41 13.54
C THR A 389 -4.30 13.50 13.02
N SER A 390 -4.54 13.02 11.80
CA SER A 390 -5.82 12.41 11.46
C SER A 390 -6.17 11.39 12.55
N THR A 391 -7.37 11.46 13.09
CA THR A 391 -7.81 10.56 14.17
C THR A 391 -8.78 9.52 13.61
N THR A 392 -8.53 8.24 13.88
CA THR A 392 -9.46 7.16 13.56
C THR A 392 -10.44 6.94 14.71
N TYR A 393 -11.73 7.12 14.41
CA TYR A 393 -12.86 6.84 15.29
C TYR A 393 -13.63 5.60 14.85
N PHE A 394 -14.36 4.99 15.78
CA PHE A 394 -15.15 3.79 15.56
C PHE A 394 -16.62 4.03 15.91
N ILE A 395 -17.53 3.47 15.11
CA ILE A 395 -18.97 3.44 15.37
C ILE A 395 -19.52 2.03 15.25
N ASP A 396 -20.40 1.63 16.15
CA ASP A 396 -21.03 0.31 16.22
C ASP A 396 -22.54 0.50 16.47
N PRO A 397 -23.45 -0.22 15.76
CA PRO A 397 -24.90 -0.07 15.98
C PRO A 397 -25.34 -0.44 17.41
N SER A 398 -24.50 -1.15 18.16
CA SER A 398 -24.67 -1.50 19.58
C SER A 398 -23.77 -0.69 20.53
N GLY A 399 -23.03 0.29 20.01
CA GLY A 399 -22.10 1.16 20.74
C GLY A 399 -22.78 2.15 21.68
N SER A 400 -22.01 3.14 22.15
CA SER A 400 -22.50 4.18 23.07
C SER A 400 -21.89 5.54 22.78
N ASP A 401 -22.70 6.58 22.62
CA ASP A 401 -22.24 7.98 22.48
C ASP A 401 -21.64 8.55 23.79
N GLY A 402 -21.61 7.77 24.87
CA GLY A 402 -20.83 8.06 26.06
C GLY A 402 -19.41 7.46 26.06
N ALA A 403 -19.06 6.69 25.03
CA ALA A 403 -17.73 6.11 24.86
C ALA A 403 -16.76 7.09 24.16
N SER A 404 -15.47 6.77 24.13
CA SER A 404 -14.45 7.66 23.57
C SER A 404 -14.45 7.74 22.04
N GLY A 405 -14.98 6.73 21.34
CA GLY A 405 -14.83 6.56 19.90
C GLY A 405 -13.44 6.05 19.49
N LEU A 406 -12.48 5.98 20.41
CA LEU A 406 -11.10 5.55 20.17
C LEU A 406 -10.97 4.05 20.43
N GLY A 407 -11.07 3.27 19.36
CA GLY A 407 -11.01 1.81 19.34
C GLY A 407 -12.39 1.14 19.28
N ALA A 408 -12.44 -0.03 18.64
CA ALA A 408 -13.69 -0.76 18.35
C ALA A 408 -14.52 -1.11 19.62
N LEU A 409 -13.89 -1.36 20.76
CA LEU A 409 -14.60 -1.65 22.02
C LEU A 409 -15.21 -0.41 22.69
N ASN A 410 -14.81 0.79 22.27
CA ASN A 410 -15.29 2.07 22.77
C ASN A 410 -16.01 2.86 21.66
N ALA A 411 -16.61 2.16 20.71
CA ALA A 411 -17.26 2.76 19.56
C ALA A 411 -18.49 3.59 19.94
N TRP A 412 -18.70 4.68 19.20
CA TRP A 412 -19.91 5.49 19.28
C TRP A 412 -21.14 4.75 18.73
N ALA A 413 -22.34 5.25 19.04
CA ALA A 413 -23.60 4.64 18.61
C ALA A 413 -24.23 5.35 17.40
N THR A 414 -24.04 6.68 17.27
CA THR A 414 -24.76 7.48 16.27
C THR A 414 -23.87 8.29 15.35
N PHE A 415 -24.27 8.37 14.07
CA PHE A 415 -23.56 9.19 13.08
C PHE A 415 -23.59 10.68 13.42
N SER A 416 -24.71 11.15 13.97
CA SER A 416 -24.84 12.55 14.42
C SER A 416 -23.82 12.88 15.52
N HIS A 417 -23.50 11.93 16.41
CA HIS A 417 -22.46 12.13 17.41
C HIS A 417 -21.08 12.12 16.77
N ALA A 418 -20.80 11.15 15.89
CA ALA A 418 -19.52 11.07 15.19
C ALA A 418 -19.21 12.36 14.43
N PHE A 419 -20.13 12.84 13.58
CA PHE A 419 -19.94 14.06 12.80
C PHE A 419 -19.99 15.35 13.63
N GLY A 420 -20.39 15.28 14.90
CA GLY A 420 -20.25 16.40 15.84
C GLY A 420 -18.84 16.51 16.44
N ASN A 421 -18.02 15.46 16.34
CA ASN A 421 -16.71 15.38 17.00
C ASN A 421 -15.53 15.18 16.03
N MET A 422 -15.80 14.89 14.75
CA MET A 422 -14.77 14.71 13.72
C MET A 422 -14.42 16.02 13.00
N GLY A 423 -13.20 16.10 12.49
CA GLY A 423 -12.68 17.17 11.63
C GLY A 423 -12.11 16.66 10.30
N ALA A 424 -11.56 17.58 9.50
CA ALA A 424 -10.87 17.24 8.25
C ALA A 424 -9.68 16.30 8.52
N GLY A 425 -9.48 15.31 7.66
CA GLY A 425 -8.45 14.27 7.82
C GLY A 425 -8.86 13.07 8.68
N ASP A 426 -9.92 13.17 9.50
CA ASP A 426 -10.33 12.08 10.39
C ASP A 426 -10.97 10.90 9.64
N GLU A 427 -10.90 9.72 10.26
CA GLU A 427 -11.49 8.47 9.75
C GLU A 427 -12.61 7.99 10.68
N LEU A 428 -13.72 7.49 10.10
CA LEU A 428 -14.78 6.79 10.80
C LEU A 428 -14.89 5.34 10.31
N VAL A 429 -14.62 4.38 11.18
CA VAL A 429 -14.71 2.94 10.91
C VAL A 429 -16.02 2.38 11.46
N LEU A 430 -16.85 1.81 10.57
CA LEU A 430 -18.14 1.21 10.90
C LEU A 430 -17.96 -0.29 11.18
N ALA A 431 -18.28 -0.74 12.39
CA ALA A 431 -18.37 -2.15 12.72
C ALA A 431 -19.45 -2.88 11.89
N ASP A 432 -19.34 -4.21 11.84
CA ASP A 432 -20.32 -5.05 11.15
C ASP A 432 -21.71 -4.91 11.78
N GLY A 433 -22.74 -4.80 10.96
CA GLY A 433 -24.11 -4.73 11.42
C GLY A 433 -25.01 -3.82 10.60
N THR A 434 -26.26 -3.72 11.05
CA THR A 434 -27.28 -2.88 10.41
C THR A 434 -27.51 -1.61 11.22
N TYR A 435 -27.22 -0.47 10.61
CA TYR A 435 -27.46 0.86 11.13
C TYR A 435 -28.81 1.36 10.61
N ASN A 436 -29.80 1.42 11.50
CA ASN A 436 -31.12 1.99 11.22
C ASN A 436 -31.10 3.51 11.45
N GLN A 437 -30.17 4.20 10.78
CA GLN A 437 -29.90 5.64 10.87
C GLN A 437 -29.58 6.17 9.47
N THR A 438 -29.83 7.46 9.23
CA THR A 438 -29.33 8.10 8.01
C THR A 438 -27.85 8.44 8.20
N LEU A 439 -27.00 8.09 7.22
CA LEU A 439 -25.66 8.63 7.12
C LEU A 439 -25.74 10.04 6.51
N GLU A 440 -26.01 11.04 7.35
CA GLU A 440 -26.15 12.44 6.96
C GLU A 440 -24.84 13.18 7.19
N ILE A 441 -24.06 13.37 6.13
CA ILE A 441 -22.70 13.93 6.20
C ILE A 441 -22.79 15.44 6.04
N SER A 442 -22.58 16.14 7.16
CA SER A 442 -22.58 17.61 7.24
C SER A 442 -21.19 18.24 7.40
N LEU A 443 -20.14 17.41 7.50
CA LEU A 443 -18.75 17.85 7.59
C LEU A 443 -18.11 17.94 6.21
N THR A 444 -16.98 18.66 6.15
CA THR A 444 -16.18 18.83 4.94
C THR A 444 -14.70 18.58 5.27
N GLY A 445 -14.05 17.71 4.53
CA GLY A 445 -12.60 17.61 4.48
C GLY A 445 -11.98 18.73 3.62
N THR A 446 -10.70 18.58 3.31
CA THR A 446 -9.97 19.42 2.36
C THR A 446 -9.36 18.55 1.26
N SER A 447 -8.80 19.17 0.21
CA SER A 447 -8.08 18.44 -0.85
C SER A 447 -6.83 17.70 -0.37
N THR A 448 -6.32 18.02 0.83
CA THR A 448 -5.16 17.35 1.44
C THR A 448 -5.55 16.46 2.62
N ASP A 449 -6.69 16.74 3.25
CA ASP A 449 -7.16 16.10 4.47
C ASP A 449 -8.62 15.66 4.25
N THR A 450 -8.80 14.64 3.40
CA THR A 450 -10.12 14.05 3.13
C THR A 450 -10.65 13.36 4.39
N ILE A 451 -11.98 13.36 4.56
CA ILE A 451 -12.60 12.58 5.64
C ILE A 451 -12.96 11.21 5.09
N THR A 452 -12.50 10.15 5.76
CA THR A 452 -12.76 8.76 5.33
C THR A 452 -13.84 8.11 6.18
N ILE A 453 -14.83 7.49 5.56
CA ILE A 453 -15.90 6.73 6.22
C ILE A 453 -15.93 5.33 5.60
N ARG A 454 -15.53 4.30 6.34
CA ARG A 454 -15.42 2.96 5.78
C ARG A 454 -15.99 1.86 6.67
N ALA A 455 -16.41 0.78 6.04
CA ALA A 455 -16.73 -0.45 6.74
C ALA A 455 -15.45 -1.09 7.33
N MET A 456 -15.57 -1.71 8.50
CA MET A 456 -14.51 -2.52 9.11
C MET A 456 -14.22 -3.76 8.25
N ASN A 457 -15.28 -4.44 7.82
CA ASN A 457 -15.23 -5.53 6.87
C ASN A 457 -16.10 -5.19 5.66
N ASP A 458 -15.55 -5.38 4.46
CA ASP A 458 -16.19 -5.04 3.19
C ASP A 458 -17.59 -5.69 3.08
N GLY A 459 -18.62 -4.86 2.92
CA GLY A 459 -20.00 -5.30 2.76
C GLY A 459 -20.72 -5.77 4.01
N GLN A 460 -20.10 -5.64 5.19
CA GLN A 460 -20.72 -6.06 6.45
C GLN A 460 -21.37 -4.91 7.23
N ALA A 461 -21.06 -3.66 6.89
CA ALA A 461 -21.76 -2.48 7.41
C ALA A 461 -22.93 -2.11 6.47
N ILE A 462 -24.16 -2.19 6.99
CA ILE A 462 -25.39 -1.94 6.23
C ILE A 462 -26.10 -0.72 6.80
N ILE A 463 -26.30 0.31 5.99
CA ILE A 463 -27.17 1.45 6.32
C ILE A 463 -28.56 1.18 5.72
N ASP A 464 -29.54 0.91 6.58
CA ASP A 464 -30.89 0.55 6.18
C ASP A 464 -31.87 1.71 6.44
N GLY A 465 -32.52 2.17 5.38
CA GLY A 465 -33.55 3.20 5.46
C GLY A 465 -34.90 2.69 5.96
N GLU A 466 -35.08 1.36 6.07
CA GLU A 466 -36.29 0.65 6.51
C GLU A 466 -37.57 1.02 5.74
N GLY A 467 -37.45 1.68 4.59
CA GLY A 467 -38.56 2.30 3.87
C GLY A 467 -39.15 3.54 4.56
N VAL A 468 -38.52 4.05 5.63
CA VAL A 468 -39.02 5.21 6.41
C VAL A 468 -38.09 6.42 6.41
N ARG A 469 -36.82 6.25 6.01
CA ARG A 469 -35.83 7.33 5.86
C ARG A 469 -34.93 7.14 4.64
N LYS A 470 -34.08 8.12 4.36
CA LYS A 470 -33.02 8.03 3.35
C LYS A 470 -31.78 7.36 3.97
N PRO A 471 -31.13 6.38 3.31
CA PRO A 471 -29.92 5.76 3.84
C PRO A 471 -28.71 6.71 3.91
N GLY A 472 -28.42 7.50 2.86
CA GLY A 472 -27.26 8.38 2.88
C GLY A 472 -27.43 9.69 2.11
N ILE A 473 -26.74 10.73 2.58
CA ILE A 473 -26.71 12.04 1.94
C ILE A 473 -25.40 12.79 2.27
N ILE A 474 -24.81 13.42 1.25
CA ILE A 474 -23.75 14.43 1.41
C ILE A 474 -24.29 15.78 0.96
N GLY A 475 -24.25 16.77 1.86
CA GLY A 475 -24.74 18.12 1.60
C GLY A 475 -26.27 18.22 1.60
N SER A 476 -26.79 19.31 1.03
CA SER A 476 -28.23 19.61 0.99
C SER A 476 -28.63 20.22 -0.35
N SER A 477 -29.92 20.18 -0.67
CA SER A 477 -30.46 20.72 -1.92
C SER A 477 -29.94 22.13 -2.24
N GLY A 478 -29.19 22.25 -3.35
CA GLY A 478 -28.63 23.50 -3.84
C GLY A 478 -27.33 23.95 -3.19
N ALA A 479 -26.67 23.12 -2.37
CA ALA A 479 -25.41 23.47 -1.71
C ALA A 479 -24.26 23.67 -2.70
N ASN A 480 -24.00 22.69 -3.60
CA ASN A 480 -22.89 22.70 -4.57
C ASN A 480 -21.60 23.31 -3.99
N THR A 481 -21.12 22.71 -2.90
CA THR A 481 -19.89 23.11 -2.19
C THR A 481 -18.92 21.94 -2.15
N ASP A 482 -17.62 22.21 -2.02
CA ASP A 482 -16.63 21.15 -1.89
C ASP A 482 -16.72 20.47 -0.53
N SER A 483 -16.63 19.13 -0.50
CA SER A 483 -16.72 18.36 0.74
C SER A 483 -15.60 17.35 0.97
N TYR A 484 -14.92 16.83 -0.06
CA TYR A 484 -13.74 15.96 0.11
C TYR A 484 -13.98 14.76 1.05
N ILE A 485 -15.02 13.97 0.74
CA ILE A 485 -15.42 12.79 1.53
C ILE A 485 -15.13 11.51 0.76
N GLU A 486 -14.55 10.53 1.42
CA GLU A 486 -14.35 9.17 0.90
C GLU A 486 -15.23 8.17 1.65
N ILE A 487 -15.98 7.35 0.91
CA ILE A 487 -16.88 6.34 1.46
C ILE A 487 -16.54 4.96 0.89
N GLU A 488 -16.27 3.98 1.75
CA GLU A 488 -15.74 2.69 1.31
C GLU A 488 -16.43 1.47 1.94
N GLY A 489 -16.82 0.50 1.10
CA GLY A 489 -17.21 -0.84 1.53
C GLY A 489 -18.62 -0.97 2.15
N ILE A 490 -19.45 0.07 2.10
CA ILE A 490 -20.74 0.14 2.80
C ILE A 490 -21.91 -0.24 1.89
N ILE A 491 -22.91 -0.94 2.44
CA ILE A 491 -24.18 -1.23 1.76
C ILE A 491 -25.25 -0.22 2.20
N PHE A 492 -25.97 0.39 1.25
CA PHE A 492 -27.11 1.27 1.48
C PHE A 492 -28.38 0.67 0.89
N LYS A 493 -29.48 0.62 1.63
CA LYS A 493 -30.73 0.02 1.11
C LYS A 493 -32.04 0.56 1.69
N ASN A 494 -33.15 0.29 0.99
CA ASN A 494 -34.53 0.51 1.42
C ASN A 494 -34.87 1.98 1.78
N ALA A 495 -34.66 2.92 0.85
CA ALA A 495 -35.04 4.31 1.10
C ALA A 495 -36.56 4.50 1.09
N LYS A 496 -37.08 5.43 1.91
CA LYS A 496 -38.48 5.87 1.86
C LYS A 496 -38.85 6.50 0.53
N SER A 497 -39.98 6.10 -0.05
CA SER A 497 -40.53 6.74 -1.25
C SER A 497 -40.85 8.22 -1.05
N GLY A 498 -40.42 9.04 -2.00
CA GLY A 498 -40.72 10.48 -2.09
C GLY A 498 -39.83 11.41 -1.27
N THR A 499 -38.76 10.93 -0.61
CA THR A 499 -37.77 11.82 0.03
C THR A 499 -36.52 11.98 -0.84
N ASP A 500 -36.46 13.03 -1.68
CA ASP A 500 -35.35 13.42 -2.59
C ASP A 500 -34.57 12.24 -3.19
N ASP A 501 -35.38 11.40 -3.82
CA ASP A 501 -35.22 10.50 -4.97
C ASP A 501 -33.97 9.64 -5.12
N ALA A 502 -33.11 9.44 -4.11
CA ALA A 502 -31.99 8.48 -4.21
C ALA A 502 -31.79 7.65 -2.93
N ILE A 503 -31.24 6.43 -3.08
CA ILE A 503 -30.72 5.63 -1.94
C ILE A 503 -29.56 6.40 -1.28
N PHE A 504 -28.67 6.96 -2.10
CA PHE A 504 -27.61 7.87 -1.66
C PHE A 504 -27.57 9.10 -2.56
N HIS A 505 -27.65 10.28 -1.94
CA HIS A 505 -27.72 11.56 -2.65
C HIS A 505 -26.48 12.43 -2.37
N VAL A 506 -25.82 12.94 -3.41
CA VAL A 506 -24.64 13.81 -3.30
C VAL A 506 -24.91 15.16 -3.95
N TRP A 507 -24.92 16.21 -3.12
CA TRP A 507 -25.10 17.61 -3.55
C TRP A 507 -23.82 18.42 -3.60
N ASN A 508 -22.71 17.84 -3.13
CA ASN A 508 -21.42 18.49 -2.95
C ASN A 508 -20.34 17.85 -3.82
N ASN A 509 -19.17 18.50 -3.90
CA ASN A 509 -18.12 18.18 -4.87
C ASN A 509 -16.96 17.39 -4.23
N HIS A 510 -16.15 16.77 -5.09
CA HIS A 510 -14.91 16.08 -4.73
C HIS A 510 -15.11 14.89 -3.76
N ASN A 511 -16.16 14.10 -3.95
CA ASN A 511 -16.43 12.92 -3.14
C ASN A 511 -16.12 11.63 -3.89
N THR A 512 -15.69 10.62 -3.14
CA THR A 512 -15.33 9.31 -3.68
C THR A 512 -16.13 8.21 -2.99
N PHE A 513 -16.67 7.28 -3.78
CA PHE A 513 -17.30 6.04 -3.32
C PHE A 513 -16.51 4.85 -3.86
N ARG A 514 -16.11 3.92 -3.00
CA ARG A 514 -15.43 2.68 -3.40
C ARG A 514 -16.10 1.45 -2.80
N ARG A 515 -16.35 0.41 -3.60
CA ARG A 515 -16.93 -0.87 -3.11
C ARG A 515 -18.25 -0.71 -2.34
N CYS A 516 -19.02 0.32 -2.69
CA CYS A 516 -20.32 0.62 -2.10
C CYS A 516 -21.44 -0.01 -2.92
N SER A 517 -22.50 -0.43 -2.22
CA SER A 517 -23.68 -1.03 -2.85
C SER A 517 -24.94 -0.23 -2.54
N PHE A 518 -25.81 -0.02 -3.53
CA PHE A 518 -27.04 0.77 -3.43
C PHE A 518 -28.24 -0.07 -3.90
N TYR A 519 -29.17 -0.35 -2.98
CA TYR A 519 -30.28 -1.29 -3.24
C TYR A 519 -31.67 -0.78 -2.92
N PHE A 520 -32.63 -1.43 -3.56
CA PHE A 520 -34.05 -1.46 -3.21
C PHE A 520 -34.71 -0.08 -3.19
N ALA A 521 -35.10 0.36 -4.38
CA ALA A 521 -36.09 1.40 -4.54
C ALA A 521 -37.52 0.83 -4.39
N GLU A 522 -38.45 1.63 -3.86
CA GLU A 522 -39.87 1.25 -3.81
C GLU A 522 -40.43 1.16 -5.24
N SER A 523 -41.19 0.08 -5.53
CA SER A 523 -41.76 -0.16 -6.87
C SER A 523 -42.60 1.03 -7.36
N GLY A 524 -42.42 1.40 -8.63
CA GLY A 524 -43.13 2.53 -9.26
C GLY A 524 -42.74 3.91 -8.73
N SER A 525 -41.71 4.03 -7.88
CA SER A 525 -41.21 5.30 -7.37
C SER A 525 -40.13 5.92 -8.28
N ASN A 526 -39.91 7.22 -8.13
CA ASN A 526 -38.92 7.99 -8.91
C ASN A 526 -37.46 7.86 -8.39
N GLN A 527 -37.13 6.77 -7.68
CA GLN A 527 -35.89 6.64 -6.93
C GLN A 527 -34.68 6.15 -7.75
N GLN A 528 -33.52 6.75 -7.50
CA GLN A 528 -32.19 6.42 -8.02
C GLN A 528 -31.38 5.62 -6.99
N GLY A 529 -30.32 4.94 -7.42
CA GLY A 529 -29.35 4.31 -6.52
C GLY A 529 -28.42 5.36 -5.92
N LEU A 530 -27.33 5.66 -6.64
CA LEU A 530 -26.42 6.78 -6.34
C LEU A 530 -26.69 7.95 -7.30
N ALA A 531 -26.98 9.12 -6.74
CA ALA A 531 -27.25 10.33 -7.50
C ALA A 531 -26.23 11.43 -7.17
N PHE A 532 -25.44 11.82 -8.16
CA PHE A 532 -24.66 13.06 -8.16
C PHE A 532 -25.54 14.16 -8.77
N THR A 533 -26.05 15.05 -7.92
CA THR A 533 -27.01 16.09 -8.30
C THR A 533 -26.38 17.46 -8.12
N HIS A 534 -26.32 18.23 -9.20
CA HIS A 534 -25.77 19.60 -9.19
C HIS A 534 -24.38 19.69 -8.54
N SER A 535 -23.58 18.66 -8.75
CA SER A 535 -22.29 18.46 -8.10
C SER A 535 -21.22 18.02 -9.09
N GLN A 536 -19.97 18.33 -8.74
CA GLN A 536 -18.82 18.21 -9.62
C GLN A 536 -17.72 17.33 -9.05
N TYR A 537 -16.94 16.71 -9.94
CA TYR A 537 -15.71 15.96 -9.59
C TYR A 537 -15.95 14.83 -8.58
N ASN A 538 -17.11 14.17 -8.63
CA ASN A 538 -17.39 13.00 -7.80
C ASN A 538 -17.02 11.70 -8.54
N LEU A 539 -16.54 10.72 -7.79
CA LEU A 539 -16.15 9.40 -8.30
C LEU A 539 -16.97 8.31 -7.60
N ALA A 540 -17.57 7.42 -8.37
CA ALA A 540 -17.99 6.11 -7.90
C ALA A 540 -17.17 5.05 -8.61
N GLU A 541 -16.40 4.29 -7.84
CA GLU A 541 -15.51 3.25 -8.35
C GLU A 541 -15.87 1.90 -7.72
N ASP A 542 -15.91 0.85 -8.54
CA ASP A 542 -16.17 -0.52 -8.07
C ASP A 542 -17.47 -0.60 -7.24
N CYS A 543 -18.56 0.03 -7.70
CA CYS A 543 -19.83 0.10 -6.96
C CYS A 543 -20.95 -0.74 -7.59
N ILE A 544 -21.93 -1.15 -6.79
CA ILE A 544 -23.13 -1.89 -7.24
C ILE A 544 -24.37 -1.01 -7.11
N GLY A 545 -25.15 -0.91 -8.17
CA GLY A 545 -26.51 -0.36 -8.14
C GLY A 545 -27.51 -1.41 -8.59
N ALA A 546 -28.33 -1.94 -7.68
CA ALA A 546 -29.28 -3.00 -8.03
C ALA A 546 -30.71 -2.79 -7.51
N TYR A 547 -31.69 -3.33 -8.23
CA TYR A 547 -33.11 -3.27 -7.87
C TYR A 547 -33.64 -1.84 -7.74
N ILE A 548 -33.23 -0.97 -8.66
CA ILE A 548 -33.58 0.45 -8.69
C ILE A 548 -34.69 0.71 -9.72
N THR A 549 -35.65 1.56 -9.38
CA THR A 549 -36.83 1.83 -10.23
C THR A 549 -36.61 2.92 -11.27
N ARG A 550 -35.63 3.82 -11.10
CA ARG A 550 -35.31 4.86 -12.09
C ARG A 550 -33.90 4.73 -12.68
N HIS A 551 -32.86 5.18 -11.99
CA HIS A 551 -31.48 5.17 -12.50
C HIS A 551 -30.57 4.56 -11.45
N CYS A 552 -29.84 3.49 -11.79
CA CYS A 552 -28.93 2.86 -10.80
C CYS A 552 -27.82 3.84 -10.40
N PHE A 553 -27.22 4.49 -11.40
CA PHE A 553 -26.27 5.57 -11.24
C PHE A 553 -26.71 6.78 -12.07
N MET A 554 -26.67 7.97 -11.48
CA MET A 554 -27.09 9.20 -12.13
C MET A 554 -26.13 10.36 -11.85
N SER A 555 -25.74 11.06 -12.91
CA SER A 555 -25.18 12.41 -12.86
C SER A 555 -26.22 13.36 -13.45
N TRP A 556 -26.76 14.27 -12.64
CA TRP A 556 -27.83 15.18 -13.06
C TRP A 556 -27.44 16.64 -12.85
N ASP A 557 -27.59 17.45 -13.91
CA ASP A 557 -27.49 18.90 -13.83
C ASP A 557 -28.46 19.62 -14.78
N ASP A 558 -29.11 20.66 -14.26
CA ASP A 558 -29.89 21.62 -15.06
C ASP A 558 -29.45 23.08 -14.87
N ASN A 559 -28.37 23.32 -14.13
CA ASN A 559 -27.82 24.65 -13.92
C ASN A 559 -26.83 25.07 -15.01
N GLY A 560 -26.40 24.13 -15.85
CA GLY A 560 -25.42 24.35 -16.92
C GLY A 560 -23.97 24.19 -16.47
N LEU A 561 -23.75 23.44 -15.40
CA LEU A 561 -22.45 23.09 -14.83
C LEU A 561 -21.67 22.15 -15.76
N GLU A 562 -20.35 22.21 -15.65
CA GLU A 562 -19.45 21.18 -16.18
C GLU A 562 -19.22 20.18 -15.04
N THR A 563 -19.90 19.04 -15.07
CA THR A 563 -20.03 18.16 -13.90
C THR A 563 -18.77 17.33 -13.62
N HIS A 564 -18.05 16.83 -14.62
CA HIS A 564 -16.81 16.06 -14.38
C HIS A 564 -16.96 14.85 -13.43
N ASN A 565 -18.14 14.25 -13.35
CA ASN A 565 -18.39 13.09 -12.50
C ASN A 565 -17.99 11.80 -13.21
N THR A 566 -17.48 10.82 -12.46
CA THR A 566 -17.01 9.54 -13.01
C THR A 566 -17.69 8.35 -12.35
N PHE A 567 -18.21 7.45 -13.17
CA PHE A 567 -18.61 6.09 -12.80
C PHE A 567 -17.62 5.11 -13.41
N ARG A 568 -16.88 4.38 -12.57
CA ARG A 568 -15.81 3.48 -13.00
C ARG A 568 -16.01 2.09 -12.45
N ARG A 569 -15.96 1.08 -13.31
CA ARG A 569 -16.08 -0.34 -12.93
C ARG A 569 -17.32 -0.65 -12.07
N CYS A 570 -18.39 0.11 -12.30
CA CYS A 570 -19.65 -0.09 -11.61
C CYS A 570 -20.49 -1.18 -12.29
N PHE A 571 -21.21 -1.95 -11.49
CA PHE A 571 -22.20 -2.93 -11.94
C PHE A 571 -23.60 -2.42 -11.65
N ALA A 572 -24.48 -2.48 -12.65
CA ALA A 572 -25.83 -1.97 -12.56
C ALA A 572 -26.87 -2.96 -13.08
N THR A 573 -27.93 -3.19 -12.32
CA THR A 573 -29.07 -3.99 -12.77
C THR A 573 -30.39 -3.51 -12.18
N GLY A 574 -31.42 -3.38 -13.03
CA GLY A 574 -32.78 -3.16 -12.53
C GLY A 574 -33.55 -4.47 -12.28
N TYR A 575 -33.01 -5.62 -12.71
CA TYR A 575 -33.72 -6.89 -12.71
C TYR A 575 -33.89 -7.42 -11.29
N HIS A 576 -35.11 -7.76 -10.89
CA HIS A 576 -35.41 -8.41 -9.62
C HIS A 576 -36.10 -9.75 -9.87
N PRO A 577 -35.62 -10.87 -9.30
CA PRO A 577 -36.13 -12.21 -9.62
C PRO A 577 -37.62 -12.39 -9.24
N ASP A 578 -38.05 -11.77 -8.13
CA ASP A 578 -39.43 -11.91 -7.62
C ASP A 578 -40.36 -10.73 -7.94
N ARG A 579 -39.90 -9.72 -8.71
CA ARG A 579 -40.66 -8.49 -8.99
C ARG A 579 -40.61 -8.14 -10.46
N SER A 580 -41.74 -8.26 -11.13
CA SER A 580 -41.90 -7.87 -12.54
C SER A 580 -42.14 -6.36 -12.73
N ASP A 581 -42.30 -5.61 -11.64
CA ASP A 581 -42.61 -4.17 -11.61
C ASP A 581 -41.39 -3.29 -11.30
N SER A 582 -40.27 -3.88 -10.87
CA SER A 582 -38.99 -3.19 -10.74
C SER A 582 -38.20 -3.33 -12.03
N LEU A 583 -38.46 -2.43 -12.98
CA LEU A 583 -37.58 -2.28 -14.13
C LEU A 583 -37.05 -0.84 -14.05
N GLY A 584 -35.75 -0.65 -13.87
CA GLY A 584 -35.15 0.69 -13.86
C GLY A 584 -35.32 1.37 -15.22
N ILE A 585 -35.38 2.70 -15.30
CA ILE A 585 -35.32 3.39 -16.61
C ILE A 585 -33.95 3.18 -17.26
N SER A 586 -32.86 3.32 -16.49
CA SER A 586 -31.51 3.03 -16.99
C SER A 586 -30.53 2.50 -15.94
N HIS A 587 -29.46 1.87 -16.42
CA HIS A 587 -28.31 1.48 -15.59
C HIS A 587 -27.48 2.72 -15.23
N PHE A 588 -27.02 3.45 -16.25
CA PHE A 588 -26.24 4.68 -16.09
C PHE A 588 -26.94 5.84 -16.79
N ASN A 589 -27.02 6.99 -16.13
CA ASN A 589 -27.71 8.18 -16.65
C ASN A 589 -26.84 9.42 -16.47
N ILE A 590 -26.47 10.06 -17.58
CA ILE A 590 -25.92 11.41 -17.62
C ILE A 590 -27.04 12.31 -18.12
N TYR A 591 -27.53 13.17 -17.24
CA TYR A 591 -28.72 13.96 -17.46
C TYR A 591 -28.43 15.44 -17.34
N GLY A 592 -28.21 16.09 -18.48
CA GLY A 592 -27.75 17.49 -18.53
C GLY A 592 -26.27 17.72 -18.18
N GLY A 593 -25.66 16.83 -17.40
CA GLY A 593 -24.24 16.82 -17.04
C GLY A 593 -23.28 16.80 -18.24
N SER A 594 -22.10 17.36 -18.07
CA SER A 594 -21.07 17.52 -19.10
C SER A 594 -19.69 17.13 -18.56
N TYR A 595 -18.84 16.57 -19.41
CA TYR A 595 -17.53 16.01 -19.05
C TYR A 595 -17.59 14.81 -18.09
N ASP A 596 -18.75 14.17 -17.99
CA ASP A 596 -18.90 12.96 -17.19
C ASP A 596 -18.32 11.74 -17.92
N ILE A 597 -17.83 10.78 -17.14
CA ILE A 597 -17.20 9.55 -17.64
C ILE A 597 -17.93 8.33 -17.09
N VAL A 598 -18.33 7.42 -17.97
CA VAL A 598 -18.76 6.06 -17.63
C VAL A 598 -17.71 5.10 -18.19
N GLU A 599 -16.84 4.55 -17.36
CA GLU A 599 -15.72 3.74 -17.83
C GLU A 599 -15.65 2.35 -17.19
N ASN A 600 -15.36 1.35 -18.01
CA ASN A 600 -15.37 -0.06 -17.63
C ASN A 600 -16.64 -0.52 -16.92
N CYS A 601 -17.81 0.05 -17.18
CA CYS A 601 -19.03 -0.28 -16.44
C CYS A 601 -19.82 -1.42 -17.09
N ILE A 602 -20.58 -2.17 -16.29
CA ILE A 602 -21.46 -3.26 -16.77
C ILE A 602 -22.91 -2.92 -16.41
N GLY A 603 -23.74 -2.77 -17.45
CA GLY A 603 -25.20 -2.77 -17.33
C GLY A 603 -25.75 -4.16 -17.66
N TRP A 604 -26.43 -4.79 -16.72
CA TRP A 604 -26.92 -6.18 -16.85
C TRP A 604 -28.42 -6.27 -16.63
N TYR A 605 -29.20 -6.43 -17.71
CA TYR A 605 -30.65 -6.67 -17.71
C TYR A 605 -31.52 -5.73 -16.81
N GLY A 606 -32.84 -5.80 -16.99
CA GLY A 606 -33.78 -5.11 -16.10
C GLY A 606 -33.79 -3.58 -16.15
N SER A 607 -33.16 -2.97 -17.17
CA SER A 607 -33.52 -1.62 -17.57
C SER A 607 -34.68 -1.66 -18.58
N GLN A 608 -35.61 -0.72 -18.48
CA GLN A 608 -36.74 -0.52 -19.40
C GLN A 608 -36.25 0.10 -20.69
N ASN A 609 -35.48 1.18 -20.60
CA ASN A 609 -35.19 2.03 -21.75
C ASN A 609 -33.73 2.00 -22.15
N TYR A 610 -32.79 2.13 -21.20
CA TYR A 610 -31.39 2.36 -21.55
C TYR A 610 -30.42 1.52 -20.71
N GLY A 611 -29.36 1.03 -21.33
CA GLY A 611 -28.13 0.69 -20.60
C GLY A 611 -27.52 1.98 -20.07
N THR A 612 -26.88 2.72 -20.95
CA THR A 612 -26.40 4.10 -20.68
C THR A 612 -27.18 5.13 -21.49
N SER A 613 -27.55 6.23 -20.86
CA SER A 613 -28.21 7.36 -21.53
C SER A 613 -27.49 8.67 -21.25
N VAL A 614 -27.17 9.43 -22.30
CA VAL A 614 -26.67 10.82 -22.26
C VAL A 614 -27.75 11.72 -22.85
N HIS A 615 -28.59 12.29 -21.99
CA HIS A 615 -29.86 12.90 -22.40
C HIS A 615 -29.98 14.35 -21.94
N SER A 616 -30.39 15.24 -22.85
CA SER A 616 -30.82 16.61 -22.49
C SER A 616 -32.35 16.74 -22.52
N GLN A 617 -32.95 17.59 -21.67
CA GLN A 617 -34.42 17.80 -21.60
C GLN A 617 -34.84 19.23 -21.96
N THR A 618 -36.14 19.43 -22.21
CA THR A 618 -36.74 20.73 -22.53
C THR A 618 -36.69 21.65 -21.29
N GLY A 619 -35.83 22.67 -21.31
CA GLY A 619 -35.67 23.59 -20.17
C GLY A 619 -34.31 24.29 -20.22
N ALA A 620 -34.01 25.16 -19.26
CA ALA A 620 -32.80 25.96 -19.28
C ALA A 620 -31.54 25.09 -19.08
N ASN A 621 -30.48 25.40 -19.85
CA ASN A 621 -29.07 25.01 -19.65
C ASN A 621 -28.65 23.52 -19.69
N TYR A 622 -29.50 22.55 -20.08
CA TYR A 622 -29.07 21.17 -20.31
C TYR A 622 -28.12 21.04 -21.52
N LYS A 623 -26.82 20.83 -21.28
CA LYS A 623 -25.79 20.77 -22.34
C LYS A 623 -25.47 19.36 -22.82
N CYS A 624 -25.16 18.43 -21.92
CA CYS A 624 -24.72 17.07 -22.28
C CYS A 624 -23.52 17.03 -23.22
N ASN A 625 -22.49 17.83 -22.93
CA ASN A 625 -21.33 17.96 -23.80
C ASN A 625 -20.11 17.20 -23.27
N ASN A 626 -19.26 16.70 -24.18
CA ASN A 626 -17.95 16.11 -23.86
C ASN A 626 -17.99 14.91 -22.90
N ASN A 627 -19.11 14.18 -22.85
CA ASN A 627 -19.19 12.99 -22.00
C ASN A 627 -18.56 11.78 -22.70
N LYS A 628 -18.08 10.83 -21.90
CA LYS A 628 -17.40 9.63 -22.40
C LYS A 628 -18.03 8.34 -21.87
N VAL A 629 -18.19 7.35 -22.73
CA VAL A 629 -18.53 5.97 -22.35
C VAL A 629 -17.46 5.04 -22.89
N LEU A 630 -16.66 4.46 -22.01
CA LEU A 630 -15.40 3.78 -22.38
C LEU A 630 -15.37 2.36 -21.84
N GLY A 631 -14.93 1.39 -22.64
CA GLY A 631 -14.65 0.04 -22.15
C GLY A 631 -15.84 -0.68 -21.50
N SER A 632 -17.08 -0.26 -21.80
CA SER A 632 -18.28 -0.61 -21.05
C SER A 632 -19.16 -1.63 -21.78
N ILE A 633 -19.89 -2.44 -21.02
CA ILE A 633 -20.70 -3.55 -21.54
C ILE A 633 -22.17 -3.31 -21.17
N MET A 634 -23.06 -3.26 -22.15
CA MET A 634 -24.50 -3.11 -21.94
C MET A 634 -25.23 -4.34 -22.50
N LEU A 635 -25.86 -5.09 -21.59
CA LEU A 635 -26.49 -6.38 -21.87
C LEU A 635 -27.99 -6.31 -21.64
N GLY A 636 -28.75 -6.63 -22.68
CA GLY A 636 -30.17 -6.95 -22.53
C GLY A 636 -31.02 -5.79 -22.04
N ALA A 637 -30.74 -4.55 -22.45
CA ALA A 637 -31.65 -3.45 -22.17
C ALA A 637 -33.05 -3.75 -22.74
N GLY A 638 -34.10 -3.59 -21.93
CA GLY A 638 -35.49 -3.94 -22.26
C GLY A 638 -35.86 -5.42 -22.06
N GLN A 639 -34.88 -6.34 -22.02
CA GLN A 639 -35.13 -7.78 -21.94
C GLN A 639 -35.53 -8.22 -20.53
N VAL A 640 -36.82 -8.09 -20.23
CA VAL A 640 -37.63 -8.69 -19.13
C VAL A 640 -39.01 -8.01 -19.04
N SER A 641 -39.24 -6.97 -19.84
CA SER A 641 -40.53 -6.30 -19.90
C SER A 641 -41.53 -6.97 -20.82
N THR A 642 -42.76 -7.16 -20.36
CA THR A 642 -43.88 -7.66 -21.19
C THR A 642 -44.59 -6.56 -21.99
N SER A 643 -44.16 -5.30 -21.87
CA SER A 643 -44.79 -4.16 -22.55
C SER A 643 -44.08 -3.84 -23.87
N GLN A 644 -44.87 -3.62 -24.93
CA GLN A 644 -44.40 -3.28 -26.28
C GLN A 644 -43.99 -1.81 -26.45
N TRP A 645 -43.94 -1.02 -25.37
CA TRP A 645 -43.71 0.43 -25.40
C TRP A 645 -42.34 0.87 -24.86
N TYR A 646 -41.47 -0.07 -24.51
CA TYR A 646 -40.15 0.24 -23.96
C TYR A 646 -39.08 0.28 -25.04
N GLU A 647 -38.10 1.15 -24.84
CA GLU A 647 -37.08 1.44 -25.86
C GLU A 647 -35.94 0.43 -25.88
N GLY A 648 -35.57 -0.20 -24.75
CA GLY A 648 -34.54 -1.25 -24.69
C GLY A 648 -33.29 -1.00 -25.55
N ILE A 649 -32.57 0.08 -25.27
CA ILE A 649 -31.42 0.57 -26.03
C ILE A 649 -30.14 0.37 -25.23
N GLY A 650 -29.07 -0.15 -25.84
CA GLY A 650 -27.77 -0.29 -25.18
C GLY A 650 -27.20 1.06 -24.72
N ILE A 651 -26.91 1.95 -25.68
CA ILE A 651 -26.46 3.33 -25.41
C ILE A 651 -27.29 4.33 -26.20
N SER A 652 -27.79 5.36 -25.52
CA SER A 652 -28.55 6.44 -26.15
C SER A 652 -27.92 7.80 -25.90
N ILE A 653 -27.75 8.59 -26.96
CA ILE A 653 -27.30 9.99 -26.90
C ILE A 653 -28.34 10.83 -27.64
N ASN A 654 -29.19 11.52 -26.87
CA ASN A 654 -30.41 12.12 -27.39
C ASN A 654 -30.78 13.42 -26.67
N HIS A 655 -31.74 14.14 -27.25
CA HIS A 655 -32.41 15.26 -26.59
C HIS A 655 -33.92 15.06 -26.62
N ALA A 656 -34.60 15.55 -25.59
CA ALA A 656 -36.05 15.67 -25.52
C ALA A 656 -36.42 17.16 -25.46
N GLY A 657 -36.21 17.87 -26.58
CA GLY A 657 -36.46 19.32 -26.73
C GLY A 657 -35.47 20.31 -26.08
N GLY A 658 -34.32 19.86 -25.56
CA GLY A 658 -33.24 20.70 -24.98
C GLY A 658 -32.19 21.20 -25.99
N GLU A 659 -31.06 21.77 -25.51
CA GLU A 659 -29.86 21.93 -26.34
C GLU A 659 -29.34 20.53 -26.70
N ALA A 660 -28.89 20.36 -27.94
CA ALA A 660 -28.46 19.06 -28.39
C ALA A 660 -27.08 18.70 -27.82
N PRO A 661 -26.89 17.45 -27.34
CA PRO A 661 -25.59 16.95 -26.89
C PRO A 661 -24.50 17.08 -27.95
N LYS A 662 -23.30 17.52 -27.56
CA LYS A 662 -22.15 17.72 -28.45
C LYS A 662 -20.88 17.04 -27.98
N TYR A 663 -20.05 16.59 -28.92
CA TYR A 663 -18.69 16.07 -28.66
C TYR A 663 -18.64 14.89 -27.68
N ASN A 664 -19.67 14.04 -27.68
CA ASN A 664 -19.69 12.86 -26.84
C ASN A 664 -18.93 11.72 -27.50
N GLU A 665 -18.23 10.92 -26.70
CA GLU A 665 -17.37 9.85 -27.16
C GLU A 665 -17.82 8.51 -26.59
N VAL A 666 -17.89 7.49 -27.44
CA VAL A 666 -18.10 6.10 -27.03
C VAL A 666 -17.01 5.25 -27.64
N GLU A 667 -16.21 4.62 -26.78
CA GLU A 667 -15.06 3.85 -27.21
C GLU A 667 -15.02 2.48 -26.55
N ASN A 668 -14.64 1.46 -27.32
CA ASN A 668 -14.33 0.12 -26.81
C ASN A 668 -15.50 -0.52 -26.04
N CYS A 669 -16.74 -0.39 -26.54
CA CYS A 669 -17.95 -0.84 -25.84
C CYS A 669 -18.62 -2.04 -26.53
N VAL A 670 -19.27 -2.90 -25.74
CA VAL A 670 -20.06 -4.04 -26.23
C VAL A 670 -21.53 -3.84 -25.91
N LEU A 671 -22.38 -3.84 -26.94
CA LEU A 671 -23.84 -3.70 -26.83
C LEU A 671 -24.51 -4.95 -27.39
N PHE A 672 -25.06 -5.77 -26.51
CA PHE A 672 -25.52 -7.10 -26.87
C PHE A 672 -26.94 -7.40 -26.40
N GLY A 673 -27.74 -7.99 -27.29
CA GLY A 673 -29.03 -8.58 -26.90
C GLY A 673 -30.08 -7.56 -26.49
N ASN A 674 -29.99 -6.30 -26.93
CA ASN A 674 -30.94 -5.26 -26.52
C ASN A 674 -32.27 -5.40 -27.29
N GLN A 675 -33.39 -5.10 -26.63
CA GLN A 675 -34.75 -5.28 -27.16
C GLN A 675 -35.07 -4.36 -28.36
N MET A 676 -34.32 -3.27 -28.54
CA MET A 676 -34.35 -2.52 -29.79
C MET A 676 -32.95 -2.33 -30.35
N HIS A 677 -32.25 -1.28 -29.91
CA HIS A 677 -31.06 -0.82 -30.60
C HIS A 677 -29.81 -1.06 -29.78
N GLY A 678 -28.68 -1.31 -30.45
CA GLY A 678 -27.38 -1.08 -29.81
C GLY A 678 -27.27 0.40 -29.47
N PHE A 679 -27.16 1.23 -30.50
CA PHE A 679 -27.13 2.69 -30.35
C PHE A 679 -28.40 3.40 -30.85
N ASN A 680 -28.80 4.46 -30.14
CA ASN A 680 -29.76 5.45 -30.63
C ASN A 680 -29.21 6.88 -30.47
N ILE A 681 -28.94 7.53 -31.60
CA ILE A 681 -28.28 8.84 -31.70
C ILE A 681 -29.17 9.85 -32.44
N GLY A 682 -29.49 10.95 -31.77
CA GLY A 682 -30.06 12.16 -32.37
C GLY A 682 -31.48 12.04 -32.95
N GLU A 683 -32.40 11.26 -32.37
CA GLU A 683 -33.71 10.94 -32.97
C GLU A 683 -34.60 12.17 -33.32
N GLU A 684 -34.31 13.34 -32.74
CA GLU A 684 -34.97 14.64 -33.00
C GLU A 684 -34.12 15.64 -33.84
N GLY A 685 -32.99 15.19 -34.40
CA GLY A 685 -32.29 15.81 -35.54
C GLY A 685 -31.23 16.88 -35.24
N ARG A 686 -30.57 16.87 -34.06
CA ARG A 686 -29.66 17.98 -33.68
C ARG A 686 -28.39 17.65 -32.88
N THR A 687 -28.04 16.40 -32.55
CA THR A 687 -26.73 16.14 -31.91
C THR A 687 -25.60 16.57 -32.84
N GLU A 688 -24.43 16.93 -32.29
CA GLU A 688 -23.29 17.36 -33.10
C GLU A 688 -22.00 16.65 -32.65
N TYR A 689 -21.30 16.00 -33.59
CA TYR A 689 -19.96 15.44 -33.39
C TYR A 689 -19.85 14.30 -32.35
N THR A 690 -20.76 13.34 -32.38
CA THR A 690 -20.59 12.10 -31.61
C THR A 690 -19.52 11.19 -32.26
N ILE A 691 -18.61 10.64 -31.47
CA ILE A 691 -17.59 9.68 -31.92
C ILE A 691 -17.93 8.29 -31.36
N ILE A 692 -17.99 7.29 -32.23
CA ILE A 692 -18.14 5.88 -31.85
C ILE A 692 -16.97 5.10 -32.45
N ASN A 693 -16.15 4.48 -31.61
CA ASN A 693 -14.94 3.76 -32.04
C ASN A 693 -14.78 2.43 -31.30
N HIS A 694 -14.20 1.40 -31.94
CA HIS A 694 -13.90 0.11 -31.29
C HIS A 694 -15.12 -0.58 -30.64
N CYS A 695 -16.32 -0.46 -31.21
CA CYS A 695 -17.53 -1.00 -30.58
C CYS A 695 -18.02 -2.30 -31.25
N VAL A 696 -18.69 -3.16 -30.48
CA VAL A 696 -19.41 -4.34 -30.98
C VAL A 696 -20.89 -4.19 -30.67
N MET A 697 -21.72 -4.24 -31.70
CA MET A 697 -23.18 -4.21 -31.60
C MET A 697 -23.72 -5.52 -32.18
N GLN A 698 -24.20 -6.40 -31.30
CA GLN A 698 -24.58 -7.75 -31.69
C GLN A 698 -25.93 -8.22 -31.14
N ASN A 699 -26.66 -9.01 -31.93
CA ASN A 699 -27.90 -9.68 -31.53
C ASN A 699 -28.95 -8.72 -30.97
N ASN A 700 -29.01 -7.48 -31.47
CA ASN A 700 -30.06 -6.55 -31.08
C ASN A 700 -31.33 -6.82 -31.90
N ASP A 701 -32.49 -6.75 -31.24
CA ASP A 701 -33.80 -7.09 -31.81
C ASP A 701 -34.27 -6.08 -32.88
N SER A 702 -33.54 -4.98 -33.09
CA SER A 702 -33.76 -4.00 -34.15
C SER A 702 -32.41 -3.53 -34.76
N TYR A 703 -32.09 -2.23 -34.75
CA TYR A 703 -30.84 -1.71 -35.36
C TYR A 703 -29.59 -1.92 -34.49
N ALA A 704 -28.45 -2.30 -35.09
CA ALA A 704 -27.14 -2.21 -34.42
C ALA A 704 -26.87 -0.74 -34.04
N ILE A 705 -27.13 0.16 -34.97
CA ILE A 705 -27.18 1.60 -34.72
C ILE A 705 -28.31 2.28 -35.51
N ARG A 706 -29.06 3.12 -34.79
CA ARG A 706 -30.00 4.07 -35.35
C ARG A 706 -29.46 5.47 -35.12
N CYS A 707 -29.09 6.16 -36.20
CA CYS A 707 -28.45 7.47 -36.14
C CYS A 707 -29.20 8.45 -37.05
N LYS A 708 -29.62 9.60 -36.52
CA LYS A 708 -30.17 10.71 -37.33
C LYS A 708 -29.28 11.95 -37.32
N ASP A 709 -28.09 11.84 -36.75
CA ASP A 709 -27.10 12.90 -36.69
C ASP A 709 -26.18 12.87 -37.93
N PRO A 710 -26.17 13.90 -38.77
CA PRO A 710 -25.30 13.98 -39.94
C PRO A 710 -23.81 14.12 -39.60
N LEU A 711 -23.42 14.40 -38.35
CA LEU A 711 -22.03 14.68 -37.95
C LEU A 711 -21.42 13.58 -37.06
N THR A 712 -22.13 12.47 -36.86
CA THR A 712 -21.57 11.32 -36.12
C THR A 712 -20.47 10.63 -36.93
N THR A 713 -19.38 10.28 -36.26
CA THR A 713 -18.29 9.47 -36.80
C THR A 713 -18.35 8.08 -36.19
N ILE A 714 -18.29 7.04 -37.02
CA ILE A 714 -18.21 5.65 -36.58
C ILE A 714 -17.00 4.99 -37.23
N SER A 715 -16.10 4.45 -36.42
CA SER A 715 -14.91 3.73 -36.90
C SER A 715 -14.64 2.43 -36.15
N ASN A 716 -13.88 1.53 -36.78
CA ASN A 716 -13.33 0.31 -36.17
C ASN A 716 -14.36 -0.50 -35.37
N SER A 717 -15.58 -0.69 -35.90
CA SER A 717 -16.70 -1.28 -35.14
C SER A 717 -17.35 -2.45 -35.89
N VAL A 718 -18.03 -3.33 -35.16
CA VAL A 718 -18.66 -4.54 -35.71
C VAL A 718 -20.17 -4.50 -35.48
N PHE A 719 -20.94 -4.67 -36.56
CA PHE A 719 -22.39 -4.83 -36.56
C PHE A 719 -22.73 -6.27 -36.97
N TYR A 720 -23.11 -7.10 -36.01
CA TYR A 720 -23.24 -8.54 -36.24
C TYR A 720 -24.58 -9.12 -35.77
N ASP A 721 -25.27 -9.89 -36.62
CA ASP A 721 -26.50 -10.64 -36.29
C ASP A 721 -27.64 -9.83 -35.63
N ASN A 722 -27.81 -8.57 -36.02
CA ASN A 722 -28.95 -7.73 -35.61
C ASN A 722 -30.13 -7.88 -36.60
N GLU A 723 -31.34 -7.45 -36.22
CA GLU A 723 -32.44 -7.36 -37.20
C GLU A 723 -32.06 -6.41 -38.34
N TYR A 724 -31.40 -5.30 -38.02
CA TYR A 724 -30.87 -4.38 -39.02
C TYR A 724 -29.47 -3.89 -38.63
N GLY A 725 -28.55 -3.77 -39.58
CA GLY A 725 -27.21 -3.26 -39.29
C GLY A 725 -27.24 -1.75 -38.97
N TYR A 726 -27.82 -0.96 -39.87
CA TYR A 726 -27.74 0.50 -39.81
C TYR A 726 -29.04 1.16 -40.31
N ASN A 727 -29.43 2.26 -39.66
CA ASN A 727 -30.51 3.14 -40.14
C ASN A 727 -30.15 4.62 -39.91
N SER A 728 -30.08 5.36 -41.02
CA SER A 728 -30.02 6.81 -41.01
C SER A 728 -30.91 7.44 -42.07
N SER A 729 -31.50 8.59 -41.71
CA SER A 729 -32.23 9.47 -42.63
C SER A 729 -31.33 10.51 -43.33
N TYR A 730 -30.05 10.60 -42.95
CA TYR A 730 -29.07 11.61 -43.39
C TYR A 730 -27.67 10.97 -43.60
N HIS A 731 -27.14 11.05 -44.83
CA HIS A 731 -25.91 10.36 -45.27
C HIS A 731 -24.60 11.15 -45.07
N GLU A 732 -24.57 12.17 -44.19
CA GLU A 732 -23.44 13.12 -44.13
C GLU A 732 -22.33 12.75 -43.11
N GLY A 733 -22.53 11.70 -42.30
CA GLY A 733 -21.55 11.25 -41.29
C GLY A 733 -20.33 10.54 -41.88
N THR A 734 -19.27 10.36 -41.08
CA THR A 734 -18.05 9.64 -41.51
C THR A 734 -18.08 8.20 -40.98
N TYR A 735 -17.96 7.22 -41.88
CA TYR A 735 -17.97 5.79 -41.55
C TYR A 735 -16.73 5.12 -42.14
N SER A 736 -15.95 4.41 -41.34
CA SER A 736 -14.74 3.72 -41.81
C SER A 736 -14.46 2.45 -41.01
N PHE A 737 -13.84 1.44 -41.64
CA PHE A 737 -13.44 0.20 -40.95
C PHE A 737 -14.57 -0.46 -40.15
N ILE A 738 -15.74 -0.64 -40.78
CA ILE A 738 -16.88 -1.33 -40.16
C ILE A 738 -17.01 -2.73 -40.75
N ASP A 739 -17.20 -3.74 -39.90
CA ASP A 739 -17.70 -5.05 -40.34
C ASP A 739 -19.22 -5.10 -40.16
N ASN A 740 -19.97 -5.19 -41.26
CA ASN A 740 -21.42 -5.35 -41.25
C ASN A 740 -21.77 -6.72 -41.82
N PHE A 741 -22.06 -7.67 -40.94
CA PHE A 741 -22.27 -9.08 -41.29
C PHE A 741 -23.46 -9.69 -40.55
N GLY A 742 -24.13 -10.68 -41.16
CA GLY A 742 -25.19 -11.46 -40.49
C GLY A 742 -26.53 -10.75 -40.22
N ASN A 743 -26.62 -9.42 -40.42
CA ASN A 743 -27.84 -8.66 -40.15
C ASN A 743 -29.01 -9.01 -41.12
N VAL A 744 -30.26 -9.06 -40.62
CA VAL A 744 -31.44 -9.47 -41.43
C VAL A 744 -31.76 -8.47 -42.56
N GLY A 745 -31.46 -7.18 -42.37
CA GLY A 745 -31.52 -6.18 -43.44
C GLY A 745 -30.67 -4.93 -43.18
N ASN A 746 -30.57 -4.06 -44.18
CA ASN A 746 -30.00 -2.71 -44.04
C ASN A 746 -31.05 -1.71 -44.51
N ASN A 747 -31.81 -1.13 -43.57
CA ASN A 747 -32.95 -0.28 -43.91
C ASN A 747 -32.47 1.17 -44.06
N GLY A 748 -32.31 1.63 -45.31
CA GLY A 748 -31.90 3.00 -45.63
C GLY A 748 -30.47 3.18 -46.15
N VAL A 749 -29.72 2.11 -46.41
CA VAL A 749 -28.44 2.20 -47.14
C VAL A 749 -28.71 1.99 -48.63
N PRO A 750 -28.39 2.94 -49.52
CA PRO A 750 -28.35 2.66 -50.95
C PRO A 750 -27.39 1.49 -51.17
N SER A 751 -27.79 0.53 -51.98
CA SER A 751 -27.06 -0.72 -52.24
C SER A 751 -25.64 -0.57 -52.83
N GLU A 752 -25.03 0.61 -52.82
CA GLU A 752 -23.78 0.93 -53.52
C GLU A 752 -22.83 1.93 -52.80
N GLU A 753 -23.03 2.30 -51.54
CA GLU A 753 -21.99 3.05 -50.80
C GLU A 753 -21.07 2.09 -50.04
N THR A 754 -19.93 1.74 -50.65
CA THR A 754 -18.83 1.07 -49.96
C THR A 754 -18.22 2.06 -48.97
N TRP A 755 -18.53 1.92 -47.68
CA TRP A 755 -17.83 2.65 -46.63
C TRP A 755 -16.31 2.39 -46.75
N PRO A 756 -15.46 3.44 -46.68
CA PRO A 756 -14.02 3.30 -46.78
C PRO A 756 -13.47 2.19 -45.88
N ASN A 757 -12.69 1.27 -46.46
CA ASN A 757 -12.04 0.15 -45.76
C ASN A 757 -12.99 -0.72 -44.92
N SER A 758 -14.29 -0.72 -45.23
CA SER A 758 -15.27 -1.57 -44.58
C SER A 758 -15.40 -2.91 -45.29
N PHE A 759 -15.81 -3.93 -44.56
CA PHE A 759 -15.89 -5.29 -45.03
C PHE A 759 -17.20 -5.95 -44.55
N SER A 760 -17.53 -7.08 -45.17
CA SER A 760 -18.73 -7.86 -44.85
C SER A 760 -18.31 -9.33 -44.86
N SER A 761 -17.40 -9.65 -43.96
CA SER A 761 -16.89 -10.99 -43.73
C SER A 761 -17.50 -11.51 -42.44
N ASP A 762 -17.59 -12.83 -42.29
CA ASP A 762 -17.85 -13.37 -40.96
C ASP A 762 -16.74 -12.86 -40.04
N PRO A 763 -17.06 -12.02 -39.03
CA PRO A 763 -16.05 -11.46 -38.15
C PRO A 763 -15.39 -12.54 -37.28
N LEU A 764 -15.86 -13.80 -37.34
CA LEU A 764 -15.40 -14.92 -36.53
C LEU A 764 -15.49 -14.62 -35.02
N ILE A 765 -16.36 -13.68 -34.67
CA ILE A 765 -16.82 -13.41 -33.30
C ILE A 765 -18.03 -14.31 -33.02
N THR A 766 -17.87 -15.62 -33.19
CA THR A 766 -18.99 -16.57 -33.08
C THR A 766 -19.62 -16.60 -31.67
N ASP A 767 -19.02 -15.91 -30.69
CA ASP A 767 -19.54 -15.61 -29.35
C ASP A 767 -18.91 -14.24 -28.93
N ALA A 768 -19.60 -13.08 -29.02
CA ALA A 768 -19.01 -11.71 -29.04
C ALA A 768 -17.76 -11.46 -28.16
N GLY A 769 -16.67 -10.85 -28.64
CA GLY A 769 -16.54 -9.40 -28.54
C GLY A 769 -15.89 -8.79 -27.28
N LEU A 770 -15.44 -9.55 -26.26
CA LEU A 770 -14.51 -8.98 -25.26
C LEU A 770 -13.08 -8.86 -25.78
N GLN A 771 -12.75 -9.57 -26.86
CA GLN A 771 -11.51 -9.47 -27.62
C GLN A 771 -11.77 -9.93 -29.05
N ILE A 772 -11.11 -9.30 -30.02
CA ILE A 772 -11.08 -9.78 -31.41
C ILE A 772 -10.08 -10.95 -31.55
N PRO A 773 -10.51 -12.16 -31.95
CA PRO A 773 -9.61 -13.30 -32.12
C PRO A 773 -8.54 -13.05 -33.17
N THR A 774 -7.33 -13.58 -32.99
CA THR A 774 -6.21 -13.38 -33.94
C THR A 774 -6.43 -13.98 -35.33
N ASN A 775 -7.35 -14.93 -35.45
CA ASN A 775 -7.78 -15.51 -36.73
C ASN A 775 -8.97 -14.77 -37.36
N SER A 776 -9.53 -13.76 -36.68
CA SER A 776 -10.61 -12.93 -37.19
C SER A 776 -10.13 -12.04 -38.34
N PRO A 777 -10.96 -11.78 -39.37
CA PRO A 777 -10.67 -10.75 -40.37
C PRO A 777 -10.69 -9.32 -39.78
N CYS A 778 -11.24 -9.14 -38.57
CA CYS A 778 -11.24 -7.88 -37.84
C CYS A 778 -9.93 -7.60 -37.09
N TYR A 779 -9.03 -8.58 -36.97
CA TYR A 779 -7.81 -8.45 -36.16
C TYR A 779 -6.75 -7.60 -36.87
N GLY A 780 -6.36 -6.48 -36.26
CA GLY A 780 -5.34 -5.56 -36.78
C GLY A 780 -5.64 -4.93 -38.14
N THR A 781 -6.90 -4.94 -38.58
CA THR A 781 -7.33 -4.43 -39.91
C THR A 781 -7.95 -3.04 -39.87
N GLY A 782 -8.13 -2.47 -38.68
CA GLY A 782 -8.64 -1.14 -38.43
C GLY A 782 -7.63 -0.03 -38.71
N GLU A 783 -8.04 1.20 -38.40
CA GLU A 783 -7.22 2.38 -38.55
C GLU A 783 -5.89 2.26 -37.78
N SER A 784 -4.77 2.57 -38.44
CA SER A 784 -3.43 2.43 -37.86
C SER A 784 -3.06 1.03 -37.35
N GLY A 785 -3.74 -0.02 -37.85
CA GLY A 785 -3.48 -1.42 -37.46
C GLY A 785 -4.17 -1.84 -36.16
N SER A 786 -5.19 -1.09 -35.72
CA SER A 786 -6.04 -1.45 -34.59
C SER A 786 -7.02 -2.58 -34.94
N ASP A 787 -7.67 -3.17 -33.94
CA ASP A 787 -8.73 -4.17 -34.17
C ASP A 787 -10.06 -3.52 -34.58
N VAL A 788 -10.83 -4.15 -35.45
CA VAL A 788 -12.20 -3.72 -35.77
C VAL A 788 -13.17 -4.40 -34.80
N GLY A 789 -13.70 -3.63 -33.85
CA GLY A 789 -14.52 -4.10 -32.74
C GLY A 789 -13.86 -3.84 -31.38
N ALA A 790 -14.47 -4.37 -30.33
CA ALA A 790 -14.12 -4.11 -28.94
C ALA A 790 -13.10 -5.14 -28.43
N THR A 791 -12.16 -4.64 -27.63
CA THR A 791 -11.17 -5.42 -26.87
C THR A 791 -11.13 -4.89 -25.45
N ILE A 792 -12.01 -5.42 -24.60
CA ILE A 792 -12.20 -5.00 -23.21
C ILE A 792 -11.35 -5.90 -22.29
N CYS A 793 -10.03 -5.90 -22.48
CA CYS A 793 -9.09 -6.64 -21.62
C CYS A 793 -8.42 -5.77 -20.54
N SER A 794 -8.31 -4.45 -20.76
CA SER A 794 -7.59 -3.52 -19.89
C SER A 794 -8.49 -2.39 -19.37
N ARG A 795 -8.10 -1.79 -18.24
CA ARG A 795 -8.85 -0.75 -17.53
C ARG A 795 -8.65 0.62 -18.17
N TYR A 796 -9.72 1.37 -18.30
CA TYR A 796 -9.70 2.81 -18.41
C TYR A 796 -9.62 3.43 -17.01
N VAL A 797 -8.82 4.48 -16.86
CA VAL A 797 -8.72 5.29 -15.65
C VAL A 797 -8.70 6.75 -16.08
N ASP A 798 -9.70 7.50 -15.63
CA ASP A 798 -9.88 8.94 -15.88
C ASP A 798 -9.91 9.26 -17.39
N GLY A 799 -10.58 8.40 -18.15
CA GLY A 799 -10.72 8.54 -19.59
C GLY A 799 -9.56 8.01 -20.42
N VAL A 800 -8.56 7.38 -19.82
CA VAL A 800 -7.35 6.87 -20.50
C VAL A 800 -7.25 5.34 -20.37
N LEU A 801 -7.10 4.64 -21.50
CA LEU A 801 -6.83 3.19 -21.50
C LEU A 801 -5.42 2.92 -20.94
N THR A 802 -5.34 2.06 -19.93
CA THR A 802 -4.10 1.70 -19.23
C THR A 802 -3.60 0.31 -19.63
N GLY A 803 -2.40 -0.06 -19.18
CA GLY A 803 -1.89 -1.43 -19.28
C GLY A 803 -2.49 -2.40 -18.25
N GLU A 804 -3.26 -1.91 -17.27
CA GLU A 804 -3.78 -2.70 -16.16
C GLU A 804 -4.94 -3.62 -16.61
N PRO A 805 -4.95 -4.91 -16.23
CA PRO A 805 -6.01 -5.82 -16.66
C PRO A 805 -7.36 -5.54 -16.00
N LEU A 806 -8.45 -5.58 -16.78
CA LEU A 806 -9.81 -5.46 -16.25
C LEU A 806 -10.31 -6.75 -15.58
N TRP A 807 -9.86 -7.92 -16.06
CA TRP A 807 -10.29 -9.24 -15.58
C TRP A 807 -9.24 -9.91 -14.66
N PRO A 808 -9.66 -10.67 -13.62
CA PRO A 808 -11.05 -10.91 -13.20
C PRO A 808 -11.75 -9.64 -12.74
N TRP A 809 -13.07 -9.59 -12.92
CA TRP A 809 -13.86 -8.40 -12.63
C TRP A 809 -13.80 -8.06 -11.13
N PRO A 810 -13.41 -6.82 -10.73
CA PRO A 810 -13.12 -6.51 -9.33
C PRO A 810 -14.28 -6.74 -8.36
N MET A 811 -15.52 -6.53 -8.82
CA MET A 811 -16.71 -6.69 -7.99
C MET A 811 -17.40 -8.06 -8.15
N GLN A 812 -16.76 -9.05 -8.79
CA GLN A 812 -17.37 -10.36 -9.07
C GLN A 812 -17.86 -11.05 -7.80
N ASP A 813 -16.99 -11.21 -6.80
CA ASP A 813 -17.33 -11.93 -5.58
C ASP A 813 -18.42 -11.20 -4.79
N ARG A 814 -18.39 -9.86 -4.82
CA ARG A 814 -19.39 -9.02 -4.16
C ARG A 814 -20.76 -9.12 -4.83
N ILE A 815 -20.81 -9.06 -6.17
CA ILE A 815 -22.04 -9.25 -6.95
C ILE A 815 -22.62 -10.64 -6.71
N LEU A 816 -21.78 -11.68 -6.70
CA LEU A 816 -22.22 -13.06 -6.44
C LEU A 816 -22.77 -13.21 -5.02
N ALA A 817 -22.08 -12.68 -4.00
CA ALA A 817 -22.50 -12.76 -2.61
C ALA A 817 -23.82 -12.00 -2.35
N GLU A 818 -23.99 -10.82 -2.96
CA GLU A 818 -25.12 -9.94 -2.68
C GLU A 818 -26.34 -10.20 -3.58
N LEU A 819 -26.13 -10.57 -4.85
CA LEU A 819 -27.20 -10.70 -5.85
C LEU A 819 -27.38 -12.14 -6.38
N GLY A 820 -26.44 -13.05 -6.09
CA GLY A 820 -26.44 -14.40 -6.64
C GLY A 820 -26.18 -14.45 -8.15
N ILE A 821 -25.58 -13.40 -8.71
CA ILE A 821 -25.27 -13.29 -10.14
C ILE A 821 -23.78 -13.57 -10.35
N ASP A 822 -23.46 -14.53 -11.21
CA ASP A 822 -22.11 -14.73 -11.69
C ASP A 822 -21.92 -14.00 -13.03
N ILE A 823 -21.53 -12.73 -12.96
CA ILE A 823 -21.41 -11.89 -14.16
C ILE A 823 -20.28 -12.37 -15.08
N THR A 824 -19.19 -12.88 -14.51
CA THR A 824 -18.08 -13.44 -15.30
C THR A 824 -18.53 -14.68 -16.07
N ALA A 825 -19.27 -15.61 -15.46
CA ALA A 825 -19.80 -16.77 -16.16
C ALA A 825 -20.84 -16.40 -17.22
N GLU A 826 -21.71 -15.42 -16.93
CA GLU A 826 -22.70 -14.92 -17.89
C GLU A 826 -22.03 -14.31 -19.13
N LEU A 827 -21.05 -13.44 -18.92
CA LEU A 827 -20.24 -12.88 -19.99
C LEU A 827 -19.52 -14.00 -20.75
N THR A 828 -18.86 -14.91 -20.03
CA THR A 828 -18.11 -16.01 -20.66
C THR A 828 -19.00 -16.88 -21.56
N THR A 829 -20.25 -17.09 -21.16
CA THR A 829 -21.23 -17.86 -21.91
C THR A 829 -21.67 -17.15 -23.19
N LYS A 830 -21.83 -15.81 -23.14
CA LYS A 830 -22.27 -15.02 -24.30
C LYS A 830 -21.13 -14.66 -25.25
N PHE A 831 -19.92 -14.52 -24.71
CA PHE A 831 -18.80 -13.81 -25.31
C PHE A 831 -17.55 -14.66 -25.52
N GLY A 832 -17.68 -15.98 -25.32
CA GLY A 832 -16.53 -16.85 -25.19
C GLY A 832 -15.75 -16.54 -23.92
N PRO A 833 -14.57 -17.17 -23.70
CA PRO A 833 -13.73 -16.79 -22.58
C PRO A 833 -13.60 -15.28 -22.54
N THR A 834 -13.64 -14.71 -21.35
CA THR A 834 -12.98 -13.41 -21.11
C THR A 834 -11.52 -13.54 -21.59
N CYS A 835 -10.63 -12.57 -21.42
CA CYS A 835 -9.23 -12.76 -21.86
C CYS A 835 -8.46 -13.91 -21.09
N GLN A 836 -9.17 -14.92 -20.53
CA GLN A 836 -8.85 -16.16 -19.83
C GLN A 836 -8.81 -17.42 -20.72
N SER A 837 -8.11 -18.46 -20.26
CA SER A 837 -7.97 -19.77 -20.91
C SER A 837 -8.55 -20.89 -20.03
N LEU A 838 -9.64 -21.57 -20.47
CA LEU A 838 -10.29 -22.67 -19.72
C LEU A 838 -9.87 -24.05 -20.24
N TRP A 839 -9.58 -24.98 -19.34
CA TRP A 839 -9.17 -26.35 -19.67
C TRP A 839 -10.37 -27.24 -20.02
N THR A 840 -10.30 -27.86 -21.20
CA THR A 840 -11.28 -28.81 -21.72
C THR A 840 -10.82 -30.26 -21.62
N GLY A 841 -9.51 -30.52 -21.71
CA GLY A 841 -8.94 -31.87 -21.62
C GLY A 841 -9.36 -32.84 -22.73
N ASN A 842 -9.77 -32.32 -23.90
CA ASN A 842 -10.39 -33.11 -24.99
C ASN A 842 -9.47 -34.15 -25.64
N SER A 843 -8.16 -33.90 -25.71
CA SER A 843 -7.24 -34.75 -26.46
C SER A 843 -6.30 -35.56 -25.57
N SER A 844 -5.90 -35.02 -24.42
CA SER A 844 -4.91 -35.62 -23.53
C SER A 844 -4.87 -34.92 -22.17
N THR A 845 -3.95 -35.33 -21.30
CA THR A 845 -3.60 -34.61 -20.07
C THR A 845 -2.54 -33.53 -20.28
N ASP A 846 -1.93 -33.37 -21.47
CA ASP A 846 -0.78 -32.48 -21.67
C ASP A 846 -1.19 -30.99 -21.65
N TRP A 847 -0.71 -30.23 -20.65
CA TRP A 847 -0.94 -28.78 -20.52
C TRP A 847 -0.61 -28.02 -21.82
N GLY A 848 0.45 -28.43 -22.52
CA GLY A 848 0.93 -27.77 -23.73
C GLY A 848 0.13 -28.06 -25.00
N ALA A 849 -0.87 -28.94 -24.95
CA ALA A 849 -1.69 -29.25 -26.12
C ALA A 849 -2.79 -28.21 -26.30
N THR A 850 -2.71 -27.39 -27.35
CA THR A 850 -3.71 -26.35 -27.68
C THR A 850 -5.15 -26.88 -27.70
N THR A 851 -5.35 -28.09 -28.21
CA THR A 851 -6.65 -28.78 -28.27
C THR A 851 -7.29 -29.07 -26.90
N ASN A 852 -6.54 -28.93 -25.80
CA ASN A 852 -7.05 -29.07 -24.45
C ASN A 852 -7.54 -27.74 -23.85
N TRP A 853 -7.45 -26.61 -24.54
CA TRP A 853 -7.91 -25.31 -24.05
C TRP A 853 -9.03 -24.72 -24.91
N THR A 854 -9.96 -24.00 -24.29
CA THR A 854 -11.02 -23.27 -24.99
C THR A 854 -10.42 -22.31 -26.03
N GLY A 855 -10.98 -22.30 -27.24
CA GLY A 855 -10.47 -21.45 -28.32
C GLY A 855 -9.04 -21.77 -28.78
N SER A 856 -8.48 -22.93 -28.39
CA SER A 856 -7.07 -23.27 -28.60
C SER A 856 -6.07 -22.30 -27.95
N ASN A 857 -6.50 -21.59 -26.90
CA ASN A 857 -5.72 -20.56 -26.24
C ASN A 857 -4.97 -21.16 -25.04
N ILE A 858 -3.66 -21.42 -25.17
CA ILE A 858 -2.84 -21.90 -24.05
C ILE A 858 -2.55 -20.71 -23.13
N PRO A 859 -2.68 -20.87 -21.79
CA PRO A 859 -2.26 -19.86 -20.84
C PRO A 859 -0.79 -19.46 -21.00
N ASP A 860 -0.50 -18.20 -20.70
CA ASP A 860 0.84 -17.60 -20.65
C ASP A 860 0.84 -16.49 -19.60
N ASP A 861 1.95 -15.78 -19.41
CA ASP A 861 2.12 -14.72 -18.39
C ASP A 861 1.03 -13.63 -18.43
N PHE A 862 0.25 -13.52 -19.52
CA PHE A 862 -0.82 -12.54 -19.68
C PHE A 862 -2.23 -13.14 -19.66
N LYS A 863 -2.35 -14.47 -19.67
CA LYS A 863 -3.64 -15.18 -19.77
C LYS A 863 -3.87 -16.08 -18.57
N ASP A 864 -5.06 -16.01 -18.00
CA ASP A 864 -5.44 -16.88 -16.88
C ASP A 864 -5.61 -18.33 -17.34
N ALA A 865 -5.48 -19.27 -16.43
CA ALA A 865 -5.74 -20.69 -16.59
C ALA A 865 -6.84 -21.15 -15.62
N THR A 866 -7.94 -21.68 -16.13
CA THR A 866 -9.02 -22.26 -15.31
C THR A 866 -9.14 -23.75 -15.56
N ILE A 867 -9.12 -24.58 -14.52
CA ILE A 867 -9.26 -26.05 -14.58
C ILE A 867 -10.60 -26.45 -13.94
N PRO A 868 -11.60 -26.87 -14.74
CA PRO A 868 -12.93 -27.14 -14.23
C PRO A 868 -13.04 -28.50 -13.55
N THR A 869 -14.01 -28.64 -12.64
CA THR A 869 -14.31 -29.88 -11.88
C THR A 869 -14.66 -31.04 -12.79
N SER A 870 -15.18 -30.75 -13.97
CA SER A 870 -15.56 -31.75 -14.98
C SER A 870 -15.11 -31.27 -16.36
N PRO A 871 -13.83 -31.47 -16.73
CA PRO A 871 -13.35 -31.16 -18.07
C PRO A 871 -14.16 -31.92 -19.12
N ALA A 872 -14.52 -31.26 -20.23
CA ALA A 872 -15.35 -31.84 -21.28
C ALA A 872 -14.79 -33.17 -21.83
N GLY A 873 -13.47 -33.29 -21.94
CA GLY A 873 -12.77 -34.49 -22.39
C GLY A 873 -12.48 -35.51 -21.28
N GLY A 874 -12.83 -35.21 -20.03
CA GLY A 874 -12.59 -36.09 -18.87
C GLY A 874 -11.13 -36.21 -18.42
N ASN A 875 -10.20 -35.53 -19.08
CA ASN A 875 -8.78 -35.53 -18.70
C ASN A 875 -8.43 -34.27 -17.91
N PHE A 876 -7.77 -34.45 -16.76
CA PHE A 876 -7.18 -33.34 -16.01
C PHE A 876 -5.77 -33.01 -16.50
N PRO A 877 -5.34 -31.74 -16.42
CA PRO A 877 -4.03 -31.32 -16.89
C PRO A 877 -2.88 -31.90 -16.07
N GLN A 878 -1.79 -32.20 -16.77
CA GLN A 878 -0.49 -32.57 -16.26
C GLN A 878 0.58 -31.72 -16.93
N ILE A 879 1.49 -31.17 -16.12
CA ILE A 879 2.70 -30.47 -16.58
C ILE A 879 3.82 -31.51 -16.53
N GLY A 880 4.37 -31.88 -17.69
CA GLY A 880 5.39 -32.91 -17.81
C GLY A 880 6.68 -32.57 -17.05
N SER A 881 7.48 -33.58 -16.72
CA SER A 881 8.71 -33.46 -15.91
C SER A 881 9.83 -32.62 -16.53
N SER A 882 9.67 -32.19 -17.79
CA SER A 882 10.59 -31.31 -18.52
C SER A 882 9.86 -30.09 -19.10
N ALA A 883 8.59 -29.88 -18.76
CA ALA A 883 7.77 -28.80 -19.27
C ALA A 883 7.91 -27.56 -18.37
N GLU A 884 7.99 -26.39 -19.00
CA GLU A 884 7.96 -25.09 -18.35
C GLU A 884 6.75 -24.35 -18.90
N VAL A 885 5.81 -23.99 -18.02
CA VAL A 885 4.58 -23.31 -18.40
C VAL A 885 4.29 -22.16 -17.45
N SER A 886 3.45 -21.24 -17.88
CA SER A 886 3.02 -20.11 -17.08
C SER A 886 1.58 -19.72 -17.35
N CYS A 887 0.99 -18.97 -16.43
CA CYS A 887 -0.29 -18.31 -16.59
C CYS A 887 -0.30 -17.01 -15.78
N LYS A 888 -1.22 -16.09 -16.11
CA LYS A 888 -1.48 -14.92 -15.28
C LYS A 888 -2.13 -15.33 -13.96
N ASN A 889 -3.42 -15.67 -13.93
CA ASN A 889 -4.06 -16.27 -12.74
C ASN A 889 -4.30 -17.79 -12.94
N LEU A 890 -4.31 -18.58 -11.87
CA LEU A 890 -4.64 -20.02 -11.89
C LEU A 890 -5.86 -20.31 -11.02
N THR A 891 -6.90 -20.90 -11.60
CA THR A 891 -8.08 -21.38 -10.87
C THR A 891 -8.25 -22.88 -11.06
N ILE A 892 -8.24 -23.67 -9.98
CA ILE A 892 -8.56 -25.10 -9.99
C ILE A 892 -9.85 -25.31 -9.20
N GLU A 893 -10.93 -25.66 -9.89
CA GLU A 893 -12.24 -25.82 -9.23
C GLU A 893 -12.26 -26.96 -8.21
N THR A 894 -13.21 -26.90 -7.27
CA THR A 894 -13.34 -27.91 -6.21
C THR A 894 -13.67 -29.29 -6.80
N GLY A 895 -12.73 -30.24 -6.68
CA GLY A 895 -12.86 -31.58 -7.25
C GLY A 895 -12.14 -31.74 -8.60
N ALA A 896 -11.59 -30.66 -9.16
CA ALA A 896 -10.63 -30.70 -10.25
C ALA A 896 -9.23 -31.14 -9.77
N SER A 897 -8.33 -31.44 -10.71
CA SER A 897 -6.93 -31.70 -10.39
C SER A 897 -6.01 -31.10 -11.45
N LEU A 898 -4.83 -30.65 -11.01
CA LEU A 898 -3.68 -30.31 -11.86
C LEU A 898 -2.47 -31.00 -11.24
N THR A 899 -1.67 -31.70 -12.05
CA THR A 899 -0.47 -32.39 -11.57
C THR A 899 0.80 -31.86 -12.23
N ILE A 900 1.76 -31.39 -11.44
CA ILE A 900 3.14 -31.17 -11.90
C ILE A 900 3.92 -32.46 -11.72
N LYS A 901 4.47 -33.01 -12.81
CA LYS A 901 5.14 -34.31 -12.82
C LYS A 901 6.63 -34.17 -12.52
N SER A 902 7.21 -35.19 -11.90
CA SER A 902 8.64 -35.25 -11.58
C SER A 902 9.20 -36.67 -11.70
N ASN A 903 10.43 -36.78 -12.17
CA ASN A 903 11.17 -38.04 -12.24
C ASN A 903 12.69 -37.80 -12.13
N ALA A 904 13.49 -38.85 -12.28
CA ALA A 904 14.95 -38.79 -12.19
C ALA A 904 15.63 -37.85 -13.19
N LEU A 905 14.92 -37.42 -14.25
CA LEU A 905 15.45 -36.54 -15.30
C LEU A 905 15.04 -35.08 -15.12
N GLY A 906 14.09 -34.77 -14.24
CA GLY A 906 13.62 -33.40 -14.04
C GLY A 906 12.27 -33.29 -13.33
N THR A 907 11.90 -32.05 -13.05
CA THR A 907 10.61 -31.66 -12.47
C THR A 907 9.98 -30.59 -13.36
N GLY A 908 8.69 -30.71 -13.65
CA GLY A 908 7.94 -29.69 -14.39
C GLY A 908 7.88 -28.38 -13.62
N SER A 909 7.70 -27.26 -14.32
CA SER A 909 7.66 -25.92 -13.74
C SER A 909 6.38 -25.19 -14.14
N LEU A 910 5.76 -24.53 -13.17
CA LEU A 910 4.60 -23.64 -13.35
C LEU A 910 4.92 -22.28 -12.74
N ILE A 911 4.67 -21.19 -13.47
CA ILE A 911 4.73 -19.83 -12.94
C ILE A 911 3.32 -19.22 -13.01
N VAL A 912 2.85 -18.64 -11.90
CA VAL A 912 1.55 -17.94 -11.83
C VAL A 912 1.84 -16.50 -11.44
N GLU A 913 1.69 -15.56 -12.38
CA GLU A 913 2.08 -14.15 -12.19
C GLU A 913 1.12 -13.38 -11.26
N GLY A 914 -0.13 -13.79 -11.21
CA GLY A 914 -1.21 -13.17 -10.44
C GLY A 914 -1.68 -14.04 -9.27
N THR A 915 -2.96 -14.38 -9.22
CA THR A 915 -3.57 -15.15 -8.13
C THR A 915 -3.64 -16.65 -8.44
N SER A 916 -3.62 -17.50 -7.40
CA SER A 916 -3.84 -18.94 -7.53
C SER A 916 -4.91 -19.42 -6.54
N SER A 917 -5.80 -20.32 -6.99
CA SER A 917 -6.82 -20.94 -6.15
C SER A 917 -7.01 -22.44 -6.47
N GLY A 918 -7.47 -23.19 -5.47
CA GLY A 918 -7.71 -24.62 -5.56
C GLY A 918 -6.49 -25.50 -5.26
N ASN A 919 -6.73 -26.81 -5.14
CA ASN A 919 -5.68 -27.75 -4.78
C ASN A 919 -4.93 -28.26 -6.02
N ILE A 920 -3.61 -28.13 -5.99
CA ILE A 920 -2.70 -28.69 -6.98
C ILE A 920 -1.98 -29.92 -6.40
N THR A 921 -1.54 -30.81 -7.27
CA THR A 921 -0.66 -31.94 -6.96
C THR A 921 0.72 -31.70 -7.57
N ILE A 922 1.77 -31.77 -6.76
CA ILE A 922 3.14 -31.51 -7.21
C ILE A 922 4.01 -32.71 -6.83
N GLU A 923 4.56 -33.38 -7.83
CA GLU A 923 5.52 -34.46 -7.65
C GLU A 923 6.93 -33.90 -7.42
N ARG A 924 7.67 -34.52 -6.51
CA ARG A 924 9.08 -34.25 -6.23
C ARG A 924 9.82 -35.58 -6.23
N TYR A 925 10.65 -35.80 -7.24
CA TYR A 925 11.52 -36.97 -7.27
C TYR A 925 12.63 -36.82 -6.24
N ILE A 926 12.79 -37.82 -5.38
CA ILE A 926 13.86 -37.90 -4.39
C ILE A 926 14.66 -39.17 -4.67
N ALA A 927 15.97 -39.02 -4.85
CA ALA A 927 16.87 -40.16 -5.00
C ALA A 927 17.11 -40.82 -3.62
N GLY A 928 17.09 -42.14 -3.58
CA GLY A 928 17.32 -42.87 -2.34
C GLY A 928 18.78 -42.81 -1.90
N HIS A 929 19.01 -42.80 -0.58
CA HIS A 929 20.35 -42.91 -0.01
C HIS A 929 20.96 -44.27 -0.29
N THR A 930 22.30 -44.29 -0.34
CA THR A 930 23.08 -45.53 -0.52
C THR A 930 24.05 -45.79 0.63
N THR A 931 24.39 -44.74 1.39
CA THR A 931 25.24 -44.74 2.59
C THR A 931 24.73 -43.68 3.56
N GLU A 932 25.26 -43.66 4.79
CA GLU A 932 24.92 -42.64 5.81
C GLU A 932 25.33 -41.20 5.44
N PHE A 933 26.19 -41.03 4.42
CA PHE A 933 26.73 -39.73 4.01
C PHE A 933 26.16 -39.19 2.68
N ASN A 934 25.20 -39.87 2.04
CA ASN A 934 24.63 -39.45 0.75
C ASN A 934 23.12 -39.69 0.65
N GLY A 935 22.47 -39.03 -0.32
CA GLY A 935 21.02 -39.10 -0.49
C GLY A 935 20.25 -38.20 0.46
N TRP A 936 20.85 -37.07 0.84
CA TRP A 936 20.22 -36.03 1.66
C TRP A 936 19.70 -34.92 0.74
N HIS A 937 18.40 -34.65 0.81
CA HIS A 937 17.71 -33.70 -0.06
C HIS A 937 17.11 -32.57 0.77
N PHE A 938 17.24 -31.34 0.29
CA PHE A 938 16.49 -30.21 0.84
C PHE A 938 15.09 -30.15 0.25
N LEU A 939 14.14 -29.80 1.12
CA LEU A 939 12.72 -29.82 0.83
C LEU A 939 12.06 -28.57 1.40
N SER A 940 11.09 -28.02 0.68
CA SER A 940 10.13 -27.02 1.19
C SER A 940 8.78 -27.33 0.57
N SER A 941 7.71 -26.82 1.17
CA SER A 941 6.37 -27.03 0.64
C SER A 941 6.08 -26.05 -0.50
N PRO A 942 5.85 -26.52 -1.74
CA PRO A 942 5.38 -25.70 -2.86
C PRO A 942 3.87 -25.38 -2.78
N VAL A 943 3.20 -25.93 -1.76
CA VAL A 943 1.81 -25.67 -1.41
C VAL A 943 1.73 -25.11 0.02
N ALA A 944 0.56 -24.63 0.45
CA ALA A 944 0.30 -24.26 1.85
C ALA A 944 0.71 -25.40 2.81
N THR A 945 0.85 -25.09 4.10
CA THR A 945 1.38 -26.01 5.12
C THR A 945 0.86 -27.45 4.97
N PHE A 946 1.81 -28.38 4.75
CA PHE A 946 1.54 -29.76 4.36
C PHE A 946 1.77 -30.72 5.53
N THR A 947 0.83 -31.63 5.79
CA THR A 947 0.93 -32.59 6.91
C THR A 947 1.78 -33.80 6.54
N ILE A 948 2.75 -34.16 7.41
CA ILE A 948 3.69 -35.25 7.15
C ILE A 948 3.06 -36.61 7.40
N ASP A 949 2.38 -36.78 8.54
CA ASP A 949 1.78 -38.06 8.95
C ASP A 949 0.91 -38.65 7.84
N ARG A 950 1.16 -39.92 7.50
CA ARG A 950 0.43 -40.71 6.49
C ARG A 950 0.52 -40.16 5.07
N SER A 951 1.47 -39.25 4.80
CA SER A 951 1.77 -38.76 3.46
C SER A 951 2.87 -39.59 2.79
N GLY A 952 3.20 -39.28 1.53
CA GLY A 952 4.38 -39.84 0.86
C GLY A 952 5.71 -39.36 1.46
N PHE A 953 5.69 -38.36 2.33
CA PHE A 953 6.84 -37.82 3.07
C PHE A 953 6.95 -38.38 4.50
N ASP A 954 6.00 -39.21 4.95
CA ASP A 954 6.09 -39.89 6.25
C ASP A 954 7.29 -40.88 6.22
N PRO A 955 8.36 -40.64 7.00
CA PRO A 955 9.58 -41.42 6.93
C PRO A 955 9.37 -42.82 7.52
N GLY A 956 9.71 -43.86 6.75
CA GLY A 956 9.76 -45.24 7.21
C GLY A 956 10.93 -45.50 8.18
N GLU A 957 11.11 -46.77 8.55
CA GLU A 957 12.13 -47.20 9.51
C GLU A 957 13.55 -46.69 9.16
N ASN A 958 13.90 -46.71 7.87
CA ASN A 958 15.22 -46.35 7.35
C ASN A 958 15.28 -44.96 6.65
N ASP A 959 14.24 -44.15 6.80
CA ASP A 959 14.14 -42.82 6.20
C ASP A 959 14.25 -41.75 7.28
N ASP A 960 14.56 -40.51 6.93
CA ASP A 960 14.61 -39.40 7.87
C ASP A 960 13.99 -38.11 7.27
N LEU A 961 13.37 -37.32 8.15
CA LEU A 961 12.85 -35.99 7.85
C LEU A 961 13.12 -35.09 9.06
N TYR A 962 13.92 -34.04 8.85
CA TYR A 962 14.31 -33.09 9.87
C TYR A 962 13.89 -31.66 9.55
N ARG A 963 13.63 -30.87 10.60
CA ARG A 963 13.72 -29.41 10.54
C ARG A 963 14.88 -28.93 11.40
N TRP A 964 15.47 -27.81 11.04
CA TRP A 964 16.43 -27.14 11.91
C TRP A 964 15.70 -26.37 13.01
N GLU A 965 16.18 -26.46 14.24
CA GLU A 965 15.72 -25.68 15.39
C GLU A 965 16.86 -24.82 15.90
N GLU A 966 16.77 -23.53 15.58
CA GLU A 966 17.78 -22.53 15.91
C GLU A 966 18.02 -22.44 17.42
N THR A 967 16.96 -22.46 18.24
CA THR A 967 17.07 -22.25 19.69
C THR A 967 17.82 -23.34 20.42
N THR A 968 17.88 -24.54 19.84
CA THR A 968 18.64 -25.66 20.41
C THR A 968 19.86 -26.02 19.59
N SER A 969 20.02 -25.45 18.39
CA SER A 969 21.01 -25.82 17.38
C SER A 969 20.97 -27.32 17.04
N LEU A 970 19.76 -27.88 16.94
CA LEU A 970 19.54 -29.29 16.66
C LEU A 970 18.67 -29.49 15.41
N TRP A 971 18.93 -30.59 14.71
CA TRP A 971 17.99 -31.14 13.74
C TRP A 971 16.91 -31.92 14.47
N MET A 972 15.68 -31.39 14.46
CA MET A 972 14.50 -32.02 15.05
C MET A 972 13.93 -33.05 14.08
N ASN A 973 13.81 -34.31 14.53
CA ASN A 973 13.37 -35.43 13.69
C ASN A 973 11.86 -35.65 13.82
N HIS A 974 11.16 -35.75 12.68
CA HIS A 974 9.73 -36.07 12.63
C HIS A 974 9.36 -37.30 13.46
N LYS A 975 10.21 -38.34 13.49
CA LYS A 975 9.99 -39.55 14.30
C LYS A 975 9.95 -39.28 15.81
N ALA A 976 10.53 -38.17 16.26
CA ALA A 976 10.45 -37.69 17.65
C ALA A 976 9.22 -36.78 17.89
N GLY A 977 8.37 -36.60 16.88
CA GLY A 977 7.15 -35.79 16.94
C GLY A 977 7.30 -34.35 16.43
N ASP A 978 8.46 -33.98 15.87
CA ASP A 978 8.73 -32.61 15.41
C ASP A 978 9.73 -32.62 14.25
N PRO A 979 9.39 -32.17 13.02
CA PRO A 979 8.15 -31.46 12.65
C PRO A 979 6.95 -32.37 12.43
N VAL A 980 5.74 -31.88 12.69
CA VAL A 980 4.48 -32.56 12.27
C VAL A 980 4.01 -32.14 10.87
N GLN A 981 4.53 -31.02 10.37
CA GLN A 981 4.15 -30.41 9.09
C GLN A 981 5.37 -29.84 8.36
N ILE A 982 5.31 -29.85 7.02
CA ILE A 982 6.19 -29.11 6.12
C ILE A 982 5.53 -27.75 5.85
N VAL A 983 6.02 -26.70 6.48
CA VAL A 983 5.50 -25.33 6.39
C VAL A 983 6.14 -24.66 5.19
N SER A 984 5.35 -23.99 4.35
CA SER A 984 5.90 -23.31 3.19
C SER A 984 6.86 -22.18 3.58
N GLY A 985 7.94 -22.02 2.81
CA GLY A 985 9.04 -21.11 3.10
C GLY A 985 9.98 -21.59 4.22
N THR A 986 9.69 -22.71 4.90
CA THR A 986 10.64 -23.38 5.81
C THR A 986 11.32 -24.50 5.03
N GLY A 987 12.64 -24.61 5.18
CA GLY A 987 13.39 -25.72 4.61
C GLY A 987 13.47 -26.89 5.58
N TYR A 988 13.54 -28.08 5.01
CA TYR A 988 13.60 -29.37 5.68
C TYR A 988 14.69 -30.22 5.03
N LEU A 989 15.28 -31.12 5.81
CA LEU A 989 16.30 -32.04 5.34
C LEU A 989 15.74 -33.45 5.37
N VAL A 990 15.79 -34.17 4.25
CA VAL A 990 15.19 -35.50 4.12
C VAL A 990 16.14 -36.51 3.49
N ALA A 991 16.03 -37.77 3.89
CA ALA A 991 16.71 -38.88 3.25
C ALA A 991 15.78 -40.10 3.23
N TYR A 992 15.72 -40.82 2.11
CA TYR A 992 14.85 -42.00 1.98
C TYR A 992 15.63 -43.18 1.41
N GLN A 993 15.28 -44.40 1.80
CA GLN A 993 15.96 -45.61 1.32
C GLN A 993 15.67 -45.91 -0.16
N SER A 994 14.49 -45.56 -0.65
CA SER A 994 14.06 -45.86 -2.01
C SER A 994 13.86 -44.59 -2.83
N SER A 995 14.43 -44.56 -4.03
CA SER A 995 14.18 -43.47 -4.98
C SER A 995 12.73 -43.49 -5.47
N GLY A 996 12.12 -42.31 -5.59
CA GLY A 996 10.76 -42.19 -6.10
C GLY A 996 10.21 -40.77 -6.07
N ALA A 997 9.13 -40.55 -6.82
CA ALA A 997 8.36 -39.32 -6.73
C ALA A 997 7.47 -39.33 -5.48
N LYS A 998 7.62 -38.30 -4.65
CA LYS A 998 6.73 -37.98 -3.53
C LYS A 998 5.82 -36.84 -3.94
N THR A 999 4.69 -36.68 -3.25
CA THR A 999 3.62 -35.79 -3.71
C THR A 999 3.23 -34.80 -2.63
N PHE A 1000 3.32 -33.51 -2.97
CA PHE A 1000 2.62 -32.45 -2.26
C PHE A 1000 1.24 -32.26 -2.87
N SER A 1001 0.22 -32.11 -2.02
CA SER A 1001 -1.13 -31.77 -2.44
C SER A 1001 -1.70 -30.70 -1.53
N GLY A 1002 -2.18 -29.61 -2.10
CA GLY A 1002 -2.70 -28.48 -1.36
C GLY A 1002 -2.82 -27.23 -2.22
N ILE A 1003 -3.12 -26.10 -1.57
CA ILE A 1003 -3.21 -24.79 -2.22
C ILE A 1003 -1.82 -24.36 -2.67
N LEU A 1004 -1.63 -24.00 -3.92
CA LEU A 1004 -0.33 -23.57 -4.45
C LEU A 1004 0.17 -22.30 -3.74
N ASN A 1005 1.46 -22.22 -3.40
CA ASN A 1005 2.03 -20.91 -3.10
C ASN A 1005 2.55 -20.27 -4.38
N ASN A 1006 2.02 -19.10 -4.72
CA ASN A 1006 2.46 -18.29 -5.86
C ASN A 1006 2.71 -16.83 -5.48
N SER A 1007 2.65 -16.51 -4.19
CA SER A 1007 2.95 -15.20 -3.63
C SER A 1007 4.17 -15.27 -2.71
N ASN A 1008 4.74 -14.11 -2.42
CA ASN A 1008 5.83 -14.00 -1.46
C ASN A 1008 5.41 -14.57 -0.11
N ILE A 1009 6.25 -15.44 0.46
CA ILE A 1009 6.05 -15.97 1.81
C ILE A 1009 6.94 -15.21 2.77
N THR A 1010 6.30 -14.38 3.60
CA THR A 1010 6.98 -13.70 4.70
C THR A 1010 7.20 -14.67 5.85
N LYS A 1011 8.44 -14.82 6.31
CA LYS A 1011 8.79 -15.49 7.56
C LYS A 1011 8.98 -14.44 8.65
N THR A 1012 8.25 -14.57 9.75
CA THR A 1012 8.30 -13.68 10.90
C THR A 1012 8.66 -14.46 12.16
N ASN A 1013 9.16 -13.77 13.19
CA ASN A 1013 9.51 -14.35 14.49
C ASN A 1013 10.56 -15.48 14.43
N LEU A 1014 11.51 -15.39 13.51
CA LEU A 1014 12.66 -16.28 13.49
C LEU A 1014 13.46 -16.08 14.80
N SER A 1015 13.72 -17.18 15.51
CA SER A 1015 14.45 -17.13 16.78
C SER A 1015 15.92 -16.77 16.54
N TYR A 1016 16.50 -16.04 17.48
CA TYR A 1016 17.94 -15.79 17.49
C TYR A 1016 18.44 -16.09 18.90
N THR A 1017 19.17 -17.19 19.01
CA THR A 1017 19.63 -17.77 20.25
C THR A 1017 21.16 -17.79 20.20
N PRO A 1018 21.83 -16.99 21.04
CA PRO A 1018 23.28 -16.89 21.02
C PRO A 1018 23.92 -18.15 21.61
N VAL A 1019 24.22 -19.13 20.75
CA VAL A 1019 24.91 -20.40 21.09
C VAL A 1019 26.07 -20.65 20.12
N ALA A 1020 27.22 -21.08 20.63
CA ALA A 1020 28.51 -21.07 19.91
C ALA A 1020 28.57 -21.82 18.55
N ASN A 1021 27.54 -22.59 18.15
CA ASN A 1021 27.39 -23.18 16.83
C ASN A 1021 25.95 -23.01 16.35
N GLY A 1022 25.71 -22.29 15.24
CA GLY A 1022 24.38 -22.18 14.62
C GLY A 1022 23.50 -21.02 15.10
N THR A 1023 24.05 -20.04 15.84
CA THR A 1023 23.34 -18.79 16.20
C THR A 1023 22.71 -18.13 14.98
N GLY A 1024 21.40 -17.91 15.02
CA GLY A 1024 20.65 -17.23 13.97
C GLY A 1024 20.47 -18.05 12.69
N TRP A 1025 20.88 -19.32 12.68
CA TRP A 1025 20.69 -20.16 11.50
C TRP A 1025 19.23 -20.56 11.38
N HIS A 1026 18.62 -20.26 10.24
CA HIS A 1026 17.31 -20.77 9.85
C HIS A 1026 17.40 -21.43 8.50
N LEU A 1027 16.84 -22.64 8.39
CA LEU A 1027 16.73 -23.28 7.09
C LEU A 1027 15.48 -22.75 6.37
N ILE A 1028 15.70 -21.95 5.33
CA ILE A 1028 14.66 -21.43 4.43
C ILE A 1028 14.65 -22.27 3.16
N GLY A 1029 13.48 -22.52 2.59
CA GLY A 1029 13.39 -23.33 1.38
C GLY A 1029 12.39 -22.79 0.38
N ASN A 1030 12.66 -23.01 -0.91
CA ASN A 1030 11.87 -22.50 -2.02
C ASN A 1030 10.37 -22.87 -1.87
N PRO A 1031 9.48 -21.89 -1.67
CA PRO A 1031 8.06 -22.15 -1.48
C PRO A 1031 7.30 -22.33 -2.81
N PHE A 1032 7.98 -22.23 -3.95
CA PHE A 1032 7.37 -22.19 -5.28
C PHE A 1032 7.52 -23.52 -6.04
N PRO A 1033 6.60 -23.82 -6.98
CA PRO A 1033 6.65 -25.01 -7.84
C PRO A 1033 7.70 -24.92 -8.97
N SER A 1034 8.47 -23.83 -9.03
CA SER A 1034 9.43 -23.49 -10.08
C SER A 1034 10.81 -23.18 -9.48
N ALA A 1035 11.84 -23.23 -10.31
CA ALA A 1035 13.19 -22.88 -9.87
C ALA A 1035 13.33 -21.37 -9.65
N ILE A 1036 14.18 -21.01 -8.69
CA ILE A 1036 14.49 -19.64 -8.32
C ILE A 1036 15.72 -19.16 -9.12
N LEU A 1037 15.64 -17.99 -9.78
CA LEU A 1037 16.82 -17.32 -10.33
C LEU A 1037 17.47 -16.43 -9.29
N TRP A 1038 18.57 -16.89 -8.69
CA TRP A 1038 19.28 -16.17 -7.63
C TRP A 1038 20.01 -14.88 -8.10
N ASP A 1039 20.35 -14.79 -9.38
CA ASP A 1039 21.13 -13.70 -9.98
C ASP A 1039 20.28 -12.66 -10.73
N ALA A 1040 18.96 -12.66 -10.53
CA ALA A 1040 18.09 -11.68 -11.16
C ALA A 1040 18.30 -10.28 -10.53
N THR A 1041 18.30 -9.23 -11.35
CA THR A 1041 18.50 -7.83 -10.92
C THR A 1041 17.33 -7.27 -10.08
N SER A 1042 16.31 -8.07 -9.81
CA SER A 1042 15.06 -7.71 -9.14
C SER A 1042 14.95 -8.23 -7.70
N TRP A 1043 15.97 -8.92 -7.18
CA TRP A 1043 15.96 -9.34 -5.78
C TRP A 1043 16.21 -8.14 -4.87
N GLY A 1044 15.19 -7.72 -4.13
CA GLY A 1044 15.35 -6.87 -2.96
C GLY A 1044 15.87 -7.72 -1.81
N LEU A 1045 17.19 -7.95 -1.77
CA LEU A 1045 17.84 -8.66 -0.67
C LEU A 1045 17.97 -7.69 0.51
N SER A 1046 17.00 -7.68 1.43
CA SER A 1046 17.10 -7.01 2.74
C SER A 1046 17.15 -8.08 3.83
N GLY A 1047 18.19 -8.04 4.67
CA GLY A 1047 18.45 -9.08 5.66
C GLY A 1047 18.75 -10.45 5.02
N VAL A 1048 19.55 -10.49 3.95
CA VAL A 1048 19.91 -11.72 3.24
C VAL A 1048 21.37 -11.65 2.81
N ASN A 1049 22.18 -12.69 3.06
CA ASN A 1049 23.54 -12.75 2.51
C ASN A 1049 23.47 -12.88 0.98
N ALA A 1050 24.22 -12.06 0.24
CA ALA A 1050 24.24 -12.08 -1.23
C ALA A 1050 24.88 -13.34 -1.84
N THR A 1051 25.33 -14.30 -1.02
CA THR A 1051 25.97 -15.54 -1.46
C THR A 1051 25.02 -16.71 -1.28
N ALA A 1052 24.66 -17.38 -2.37
CA ALA A 1052 24.04 -18.70 -2.28
C ALA A 1052 25.11 -19.74 -1.96
N LYS A 1053 24.98 -20.46 -0.85
CA LYS A 1053 25.66 -21.73 -0.66
C LYS A 1053 24.91 -22.84 -1.44
N ILE A 1054 25.60 -23.87 -1.92
CA ILE A 1054 25.01 -24.97 -2.71
C ILE A 1054 25.63 -26.27 -2.24
N TRP A 1055 24.84 -27.17 -1.66
CA TRP A 1055 25.32 -28.47 -1.23
C TRP A 1055 25.74 -29.34 -2.43
N LYS A 1056 26.95 -29.89 -2.37
CA LYS A 1056 27.48 -30.83 -3.34
C LYS A 1056 27.73 -32.17 -2.68
N GLU A 1057 26.83 -33.13 -2.95
CA GLU A 1057 26.87 -34.46 -2.35
C GLU A 1057 28.19 -35.20 -2.62
N SER A 1058 28.69 -35.12 -3.85
CA SER A 1058 29.92 -35.84 -4.25
C SER A 1058 31.17 -35.45 -3.46
N THR A 1059 31.17 -34.26 -2.85
CA THR A 1059 32.28 -33.75 -2.03
C THR A 1059 31.89 -33.50 -0.58
N ALA A 1060 30.63 -33.76 -0.20
CA ALA A 1060 30.06 -33.44 1.11
C ALA A 1060 30.42 -32.01 1.57
N SER A 1061 30.25 -31.03 0.69
CA SER A 1061 30.66 -29.64 0.91
C SER A 1061 29.69 -28.66 0.27
N TYR A 1062 29.70 -27.41 0.72
CA TYR A 1062 28.96 -26.31 0.09
C TYR A 1062 29.82 -25.58 -0.95
N ILE A 1063 29.19 -25.06 -2.00
CA ILE A 1063 29.79 -24.17 -3.01
C ILE A 1063 29.15 -22.79 -2.90
N ASP A 1064 29.97 -21.75 -2.81
CA ASP A 1064 29.53 -20.36 -2.81
C ASP A 1064 29.25 -19.86 -4.23
N LYS A 1065 28.13 -19.17 -4.44
CA LYS A 1065 27.78 -18.47 -5.68
C LYS A 1065 27.39 -17.02 -5.38
N GLN A 1066 28.25 -16.07 -5.80
CA GLN A 1066 28.04 -14.63 -5.60
C GLN A 1066 27.26 -13.96 -6.76
N VAL A 1067 26.57 -12.87 -6.45
CA VAL A 1067 25.95 -11.95 -7.43
C VAL A 1067 27.05 -11.19 -8.19
N ILE A 1068 27.14 -11.37 -9.51
CA ILE A 1068 28.00 -10.54 -10.38
C ILE A 1068 27.15 -9.43 -10.99
N LEU A 1069 27.24 -8.22 -10.44
CA LEU A 1069 26.71 -7.00 -11.07
C LEU A 1069 27.59 -6.62 -12.27
N ILE A 1070 27.21 -7.01 -13.49
CA ILE A 1070 27.83 -6.47 -14.72
C ILE A 1070 26.98 -5.29 -15.22
N PHE A 1071 27.41 -4.07 -14.90
CA PHE A 1071 27.04 -2.89 -15.70
C PHE A 1071 27.81 -2.95 -17.03
N GLN A 1072 27.21 -3.50 -18.09
CA GLN A 1072 27.64 -3.20 -19.45
C GLN A 1072 26.49 -3.21 -20.45
N LYS A 1073 26.24 -2.01 -20.99
CA LYS A 1073 25.45 -1.75 -22.19
C LYS A 1073 26.10 -2.48 -23.38
N MET A 1074 25.52 -3.58 -23.85
CA MET A 1074 25.78 -4.09 -25.21
C MET A 1074 24.48 -4.50 -25.90
N THR A 1075 24.12 -3.74 -26.92
CA THR A 1075 23.28 -4.18 -28.03
C THR A 1075 23.83 -5.47 -28.66
N LEU A 1076 22.96 -6.43 -29.01
CA LEU A 1076 22.94 -7.15 -30.32
C LEU A 1076 21.83 -8.23 -30.37
N SER A 1077 21.33 -8.41 -31.60
CA SER A 1077 20.20 -9.22 -32.12
C SER A 1077 20.18 -10.75 -31.87
N PRO A 1078 19.03 -11.43 -32.14
CA PRO A 1078 18.80 -12.86 -31.84
C PRO A 1078 19.41 -13.78 -32.91
N PRO A 1079 20.04 -14.92 -32.54
CA PRO A 1079 19.47 -16.27 -32.79
C PRO A 1079 20.10 -17.36 -31.85
N PRO A 1080 19.96 -18.71 -32.00
CA PRO A 1080 19.04 -19.57 -32.77
C PRO A 1080 18.36 -20.69 -31.93
N ARG A 1081 17.20 -21.21 -32.41
CA ARG A 1081 16.65 -22.51 -32.01
C ARG A 1081 17.57 -23.65 -32.44
N VAL A 1082 17.84 -24.62 -31.56
CA VAL A 1082 18.09 -26.02 -31.97
C VAL A 1082 17.54 -26.98 -30.91
N LEU A 1083 16.54 -27.75 -31.37
CA LEU A 1083 15.96 -29.04 -30.92
C LEU A 1083 15.97 -29.41 -29.45
#